data_AF-T1JJJ9-F1
#
_entry.id   AF-T1JJJ9-F1
#
_cell.length_a   1.000
_cell.length_b   1.000
_cell.length_c   1.000
_cell.angle_alpha   90.00
_cell.angle_beta   90.00
_cell.angle_gamma   90.00
#
_symmetry.space_group_name_H-M   'P 1'
#
loop_
_entity.id
_entity.type
_entity.pdbx_description
1 polymer ?
#
loop_
_entity_poly.entity_id
_entity_poly.type
_entity_poly.pdbx_seq_one_letter_code
_entity_poly.pdbx_strand_id
1 'polypeptide(L)'
;MMNLSKLTKKFINIHYLKCFKYQNSKKSLFSTKIDEETNNLKNFTPEYIRNFSIIAHIDHGKSTLANKMLELTNSFPKKIEQVFDKLQVERERGITVKAQTSSFFYKYNGKIYLFNLIDTPGHGDFSYEVSRSLHACQGVVLLVDSSEGIQARTVTNFKLAKANKLAIVPVLNKIDLENAQPDKIANQMKNIFEIDTDQIMKVSGKYGNGVTTLLDTIIERIPPPNVDRSKPFSALLFDLWYEYPRGVIALLSVLNGSIKTGDRITSSITKESYTVKDIAVIRADEKPVEALYSGQIGSISTSVLNTTELQIGDVFYIDDDAHAREYISEVKPAKPTVFAGFYPLHRLDEPQFRAAIDKLLVNDSSVSVTLNFSSALGQGYRLGFLGLLHMEVFKERLEQDYNAPKVFITTPNIPYKVRLKDARTKRKYGGSSIVVTNPQHLPKYSIVRQFLQPIVTGIIITPNSFVEQINALCKAKKGVEIGAVQIDDSTTMLQWKLPLREIIINYLDELKRISSGKATFDYQYAGYSPLNLAKLEIVINGEIAEELTTIVEWSKLKIVGKRLCAKLKDLIPQHVNAVGIEAKHNGEVVAMQTVPGFKIDPREAFELRYKLTQDLKEMRNQEKNDLRTVGQIVVPRNVFIKVLEYIINMMEEKKNKKILVTGASGLLGREIIKKFEESVFNAIGTCLNRADKYNLHKLDLTDFKNVEEFIDKTEPDFIIHSAAQRAPDQVDKNFEAAAELNVHATQNLARIAAIKTIPMMFISTDYVFDGNNPPFKDTDKPNPTNKYGLTKLEGEKITMDASSDNIVLRIPVLYGPVESPEESAVTCLLQNLLKKTPQKISDYEIRWPAHTSDIANICFQIIERKLKEPSVRGIYQWSGKEGMTKYKMIQVISQELSLNSDHIIPDKEINPGVPRPFNCQLDTSKLENLGIGHHTLFSNGIIDCLKKFIA
;
A
#
# COMPACT_ATOMS: atom_id res chain seq x y z
N MET A 1 -34.79 -42.86 34.92
CA MET A 1 -34.44 -43.07 36.34
C MET A 1 -32.99 -42.65 36.53
N MET A 2 -32.78 -41.39 36.94
CA MET A 2 -32.37 -41.00 38.29
C MET A 2 -30.87 -41.25 38.56
N ASN A 3 -30.13 -40.16 38.81
CA ASN A 3 -28.76 -40.06 39.36
C ASN A 3 -27.59 -39.64 38.46
N LEU A 4 -27.74 -38.61 37.61
CA LEU A 4 -26.58 -37.79 37.18
C LEU A 4 -26.70 -36.27 37.40
N SER A 5 -27.87 -35.75 37.80
CA SER A 5 -28.06 -34.30 38.02
C SER A 5 -27.71 -33.80 39.43
N LYS A 6 -27.36 -34.69 40.37
CA LYS A 6 -27.05 -34.32 41.77
C LYS A 6 -25.54 -34.25 42.10
N LEU A 7 -24.65 -34.82 41.29
CA LEU A 7 -23.20 -34.76 41.55
C LEU A 7 -22.53 -33.50 40.98
N THR A 8 -23.01 -32.96 39.86
CA THR A 8 -22.43 -31.75 39.23
C THR A 8 -22.78 -30.44 39.96
N LYS A 9 -23.89 -30.38 40.72
CA LYS A 9 -24.25 -29.20 41.53
C LYS A 9 -23.44 -29.05 42.83
N LYS A 10 -22.77 -30.11 43.31
CA LYS A 10 -22.02 -30.06 44.58
C LYS A 10 -20.55 -29.66 44.40
N PHE A 11 -19.96 -29.88 43.22
CA PHE A 11 -18.59 -29.47 42.91
C PHE A 11 -18.46 -27.99 42.48
N ILE A 12 -19.49 -27.43 41.84
CA ILE A 12 -19.46 -26.02 41.38
C ILE A 12 -19.65 -25.04 42.56
N ASN A 13 -20.38 -25.42 43.61
CA ASN A 13 -20.64 -24.54 44.76
C ASN A 13 -19.47 -24.44 45.77
N ILE A 14 -18.54 -25.40 45.79
CA ILE A 14 -17.40 -25.35 46.74
C ILE A 14 -16.25 -24.48 46.21
N HIS A 15 -16.10 -24.36 44.88
CA HIS A 15 -15.09 -23.48 44.29
C HIS A 15 -15.52 -22.00 44.27
N TYR A 16 -16.80 -21.73 44.04
CA TYR A 16 -17.34 -20.36 44.05
C TYR A 16 -17.34 -19.74 45.47
N LEU A 17 -17.68 -20.51 46.51
CA LEU A 17 -17.69 -20.02 47.89
C LEU A 17 -16.29 -19.87 48.51
N LYS A 18 -15.28 -20.61 48.03
CA LYS A 18 -13.89 -20.43 48.47
C LYS A 18 -13.22 -19.22 47.82
N CYS A 19 -13.52 -18.89 46.57
CA CYS A 19 -13.01 -17.65 45.95
C CYS A 19 -13.66 -16.38 46.54
N PHE A 20 -14.95 -16.42 46.90
CA PHE A 20 -15.63 -15.28 47.52
C PHE A 20 -15.21 -15.01 48.99
N LYS A 21 -14.75 -16.04 49.72
CA LYS A 21 -14.21 -15.87 51.09
C LYS A 21 -12.71 -15.57 51.12
N TYR A 22 -11.93 -15.94 50.11
CA TYR A 22 -10.49 -15.63 50.07
C TYR A 22 -10.17 -14.18 49.65
N GLN A 23 -11.13 -13.46 49.04
CA GLN A 23 -10.99 -12.02 48.76
C GLN A 23 -11.47 -11.11 49.89
N ASN A 24 -12.24 -11.63 50.86
CA ASN A 24 -12.78 -10.82 51.96
C ASN A 24 -11.94 -10.86 53.27
N SER A 25 -10.85 -11.63 53.32
CA SER A 25 -10.01 -11.77 54.54
C SER A 25 -8.70 -10.96 54.53
N LYS A 26 -8.55 -9.98 53.62
CA LYS A 26 -7.48 -8.95 53.66
C LYS A 26 -8.03 -7.51 53.66
N LYS A 27 -9.21 -7.30 54.26
CA LYS A 27 -9.59 -5.98 54.78
C LYS A 27 -8.88 -5.78 56.12
N SER A 28 -7.79 -5.01 56.11
CA SER A 28 -6.95 -4.54 57.25
C SER A 28 -5.52 -4.47 56.71
N LEU A 29 -4.88 -3.33 56.45
CA LEU A 29 -4.61 -2.24 57.40
C LEU A 29 -4.02 -0.97 56.70
N PHE A 30 -4.35 -0.71 55.44
CA PHE A 30 -3.87 0.49 54.73
C PHE A 30 -4.98 1.11 53.86
N SER A 31 -6.04 1.64 54.48
CA SER A 31 -6.86 2.67 53.84
C SER A 31 -6.26 4.02 54.21
N THR A 32 -5.76 4.76 53.22
CA THR A 32 -5.31 6.12 53.47
C THR A 32 -6.53 7.01 53.72
N LYS A 33 -6.44 8.04 54.57
CA LYS A 33 -7.53 9.02 54.81
C LYS A 33 -8.16 9.59 53.53
N ILE A 34 -7.43 9.54 52.41
CA ILE A 34 -7.86 9.97 51.07
C ILE A 34 -8.96 9.05 50.51
N ASP A 35 -8.95 7.75 50.81
CA ASP A 35 -9.94 6.80 50.29
C ASP A 35 -11.34 7.01 50.89
N GLU A 36 -11.45 7.52 52.11
CA GLU A 36 -12.73 7.85 52.75
C GLU A 36 -13.34 9.15 52.21
N GLU A 37 -12.53 10.20 51.96
CA GLU A 37 -12.98 11.47 51.39
C GLU A 37 -13.34 11.37 49.89
N THR A 38 -12.70 10.45 49.16
CA THR A 38 -12.87 10.29 47.70
C THR A 38 -13.96 9.31 47.28
N ASN A 39 -14.55 8.55 48.21
CA ASN A 39 -15.61 7.58 47.90
C ASN A 39 -16.97 8.23 47.58
N ASN A 40 -17.21 9.48 48.00
CA ASN A 40 -18.48 10.16 47.75
C ASN A 40 -18.40 11.18 46.61
N LEU A 41 -18.74 10.74 45.40
CA LEU A 41 -18.76 11.60 44.21
C LEU A 41 -19.71 12.79 44.33
N LYS A 42 -20.66 12.79 45.26
CA LYS A 42 -21.57 13.92 45.50
C LYS A 42 -20.83 15.20 45.90
N ASN A 43 -19.67 15.08 46.54
CA ASN A 43 -18.92 16.21 47.09
C ASN A 43 -18.14 17.00 46.02
N PHE A 44 -17.97 16.45 44.83
CA PHE A 44 -17.29 17.11 43.73
C PHE A 44 -18.30 17.92 42.92
N THR A 45 -18.51 19.18 43.32
CA THR A 45 -19.23 20.18 42.53
C THR A 45 -18.43 20.56 41.28
N PRO A 46 -19.06 21.14 40.24
CA PRO A 46 -18.40 21.43 38.97
C PRO A 46 -17.08 22.21 39.11
N GLU A 47 -16.98 23.11 40.08
CA GLU A 47 -15.77 23.89 40.41
C GLU A 47 -14.53 23.02 40.67
N TYR A 48 -14.73 21.81 41.21
CA TYR A 48 -13.68 20.85 41.56
C TYR A 48 -13.48 19.76 40.50
N ILE A 49 -14.06 19.91 39.31
CA ILE A 49 -13.93 18.95 38.22
C ILE A 49 -13.09 19.56 37.09
N ARG A 50 -12.21 18.76 36.48
CA ARG A 50 -11.52 19.11 35.22
C ARG A 50 -11.63 17.95 34.24
N ASN A 51 -12.30 18.19 33.12
CA ASN A 51 -12.40 17.24 32.02
C ASN A 51 -11.46 17.70 30.91
N PHE A 52 -10.46 16.88 30.59
CA PHE A 52 -9.47 17.23 29.59
C PHE A 52 -8.98 16.01 28.82
N SER A 53 -8.39 16.29 27.67
CA SER A 53 -7.79 15.27 26.79
C SER A 53 -6.36 15.64 26.45
N ILE A 54 -5.53 14.65 26.15
CA ILE A 54 -4.19 14.87 25.62
C ILE A 54 -4.23 14.65 24.12
N ILE A 55 -3.81 15.68 23.36
CA ILE A 55 -3.71 15.65 21.89
C ILE A 55 -2.24 15.80 21.49
N ALA A 56 -1.78 14.94 20.58
CA ALA A 56 -0.38 14.91 20.16
C ALA A 56 -0.25 14.32 18.75
N HIS A 57 0.93 14.47 18.13
CA HIS A 57 1.31 13.61 17.01
C HIS A 57 1.70 12.21 17.53
N ILE A 58 1.83 11.25 16.61
CA ILE A 58 2.32 9.90 16.91
C ILE A 58 3.70 10.02 17.56
N ASP A 59 3.98 9.15 18.53
CA ASP A 59 5.25 9.07 19.27
C ASP A 59 5.67 10.28 20.10
N HIS A 60 4.89 11.37 20.15
CA HIS A 60 5.16 12.52 21.04
C HIS A 60 5.01 12.20 22.55
N GLY A 61 4.72 10.95 22.92
CA GLY A 61 4.70 10.47 24.31
C GLY A 61 3.39 10.70 25.05
N LYS A 62 2.26 10.75 24.32
CA LYS A 62 0.91 10.93 24.87
C LYS A 62 0.55 9.90 25.95
N SER A 63 0.62 8.60 25.62
CA SER A 63 0.27 7.52 26.56
C SER A 63 1.23 7.45 27.75
N THR A 64 2.52 7.73 27.49
CA THR A 64 3.56 7.79 28.53
C THR A 64 3.26 8.89 29.55
N LEU A 65 2.90 10.09 29.08
CA LEU A 65 2.53 11.20 29.95
C LEU A 65 1.25 10.88 30.73
N ALA A 66 0.23 10.33 30.07
CA ALA A 66 -1.00 9.90 30.71
C ALA A 66 -0.76 8.89 31.84
N ASN A 67 0.05 7.86 31.58
CA ASN A 67 0.45 6.86 32.58
C ASN A 67 1.19 7.51 33.76
N LYS A 68 2.10 8.46 33.49
CA LYS A 68 2.86 9.16 34.54
C LYS A 68 1.97 10.04 35.42
N MET A 69 0.94 10.68 34.87
CA MET A 69 -0.06 11.41 35.65
C MET A 69 -0.81 10.47 36.61
N LEU A 70 -1.17 9.27 36.15
CA LEU A 70 -1.84 8.27 36.99
C LEU A 70 -0.92 7.71 38.08
N GLU A 71 0.36 7.49 37.77
CA GLU A 71 1.38 7.02 38.72
C GLU A 71 1.58 8.02 39.87
N LEU A 72 1.77 9.30 39.55
CA LEU A 72 2.04 10.35 40.54
C LEU A 72 0.84 10.65 41.45
N THR A 73 -0.37 10.36 40.99
CA THR A 73 -1.60 10.55 41.78
C THR A 73 -1.95 9.35 42.66
N ASN A 74 -1.08 8.33 42.72
CA ASN A 74 -1.31 7.07 43.43
C ASN A 74 -2.63 6.38 43.03
N SER A 75 -3.07 6.59 41.79
CA SER A 75 -4.33 6.00 41.32
C SER A 75 -4.22 4.47 41.14
N PHE A 76 -2.99 3.91 41.08
CA PHE A 76 -2.71 2.48 40.84
C PHE A 76 -1.50 1.94 41.61
N PRO A 77 -1.44 0.62 41.85
CA PRO A 77 -0.21 -0.04 42.30
C PRO A 77 0.84 -0.07 41.17
N LYS A 78 2.13 0.16 41.53
CA LYS A 78 3.32 0.36 40.66
C LYS A 78 3.65 -0.74 39.60
N LYS A 79 2.81 -1.75 39.37
CA LYS A 79 3.14 -2.98 38.63
C LYS A 79 2.49 -3.15 37.25
N ILE A 80 1.75 -2.17 36.74
CA ILE A 80 1.11 -2.26 35.41
C ILE A 80 1.82 -1.29 34.47
N GLU A 81 2.63 -1.81 33.53
CA GLU A 81 3.45 -1.00 32.64
C GLU A 81 2.63 -0.21 31.59
N GLN A 82 1.38 -0.60 31.29
CA GLN A 82 0.53 0.08 30.29
C GLN A 82 -0.96 -0.01 30.66
N VAL A 83 -1.56 1.11 31.10
CA VAL A 83 -2.97 1.18 31.54
C VAL A 83 -3.94 1.45 30.37
N PHE A 84 -3.51 2.24 29.39
CA PHE A 84 -4.36 2.71 28.29
C PHE A 84 -4.32 1.81 27.03
N ASP A 85 -3.18 1.21 26.69
CA ASP A 85 -3.04 0.36 25.50
C ASP A 85 -3.52 -1.09 25.81
N LYS A 86 -4.83 -1.30 25.72
CA LYS A 86 -5.49 -2.57 26.09
C LYS A 86 -5.53 -3.58 24.93
N LEU A 87 -5.59 -3.12 23.69
CA LEU A 87 -5.70 -3.99 22.53
C LEU A 87 -4.32 -4.53 22.11
N GLN A 88 -4.27 -5.76 21.58
CA GLN A 88 -3.03 -6.36 21.10
C GLN A 88 -2.40 -5.53 19.97
N VAL A 89 -3.22 -5.09 19.01
CA VAL A 89 -2.78 -4.25 17.89
C VAL A 89 -2.19 -2.90 18.34
N GLU A 90 -2.68 -2.33 19.44
CA GLU A 90 -2.15 -1.08 20.01
C GLU A 90 -0.72 -1.29 20.53
N ARG A 91 -0.47 -2.44 21.16
CA ARG A 91 0.85 -2.83 21.70
C ARG A 91 1.84 -3.18 20.60
N GLU A 92 1.41 -3.90 19.57
CA GLU A 92 2.26 -4.32 18.46
C GLU A 92 2.68 -3.14 17.57
N ARG A 93 1.74 -2.23 17.27
CA ARG A 93 1.98 -1.07 16.41
C ARG A 93 2.43 0.18 17.19
N GLY A 94 2.36 0.18 18.52
CA GLY A 94 2.72 1.33 19.36
C GLY A 94 1.78 2.54 19.20
N ILE A 95 0.52 2.31 18.80
CA ILE A 95 -0.46 3.38 18.55
C ILE A 95 -1.68 3.23 19.45
N THR A 96 -2.29 4.35 19.85
CA THR A 96 -3.62 4.36 20.48
C THR A 96 -4.68 4.36 19.38
N VAL A 97 -5.53 3.32 19.35
CA VAL A 97 -6.61 3.16 18.35
C VAL A 97 -7.93 3.63 18.93
N LYS A 98 -8.23 3.27 20.18
CA LYS A 98 -9.47 3.68 20.86
C LYS A 98 -9.17 4.69 21.95
N ALA A 99 -9.99 5.74 22.05
CA ALA A 99 -9.88 6.66 23.16
C ALA A 99 -10.15 5.95 24.49
N GLN A 100 -9.37 6.26 25.52
CA GLN A 100 -9.52 5.65 26.84
C GLN A 100 -9.73 6.74 27.89
N THR A 101 -10.70 6.53 28.76
CA THR A 101 -11.02 7.48 29.83
C THR A 101 -10.51 6.95 31.17
N SER A 102 -9.88 7.82 31.96
CA SER A 102 -9.50 7.52 33.34
C SER A 102 -9.77 8.71 34.24
N SER A 103 -10.41 8.44 35.36
CA SER A 103 -10.75 9.40 36.40
C SER A 103 -9.83 9.21 37.60
N PHE A 104 -9.29 10.31 38.12
CA PHE A 104 -8.40 10.28 39.28
C PHE A 104 -8.50 11.56 40.10
N PHE A 105 -8.00 11.48 41.34
CA PHE A 105 -8.06 12.58 42.30
C PHE A 105 -6.71 13.26 42.42
N TYR A 106 -6.72 14.58 42.51
CA TYR A 106 -5.51 15.37 42.69
C TYR A 106 -5.73 16.45 43.75
N LYS A 107 -4.79 16.56 44.70
CA LYS A 107 -4.86 17.54 45.78
C LYS A 107 -4.06 18.78 45.41
N TYR A 108 -4.72 19.93 45.39
CA TYR A 108 -4.12 21.23 45.07
C TYR A 108 -4.65 22.30 46.03
N ASN A 109 -3.75 23.07 46.63
CA ASN A 109 -4.06 24.11 47.63
C ASN A 109 -5.04 23.65 48.73
N GLY A 110 -4.84 22.43 49.24
CA GLY A 110 -5.66 21.85 50.31
C GLY A 110 -7.02 21.29 49.87
N LYS A 111 -7.44 21.49 48.61
CA LYS A 111 -8.69 20.97 48.05
C LYS A 111 -8.41 19.78 47.12
N ILE A 112 -9.38 18.87 47.02
CA ILE A 112 -9.28 17.68 46.15
C ILE A 112 -10.10 17.96 44.88
N TYR A 113 -9.49 17.75 43.73
CA TYR A 113 -10.11 17.86 42.42
C TYR A 113 -10.31 16.48 41.79
N LEU A 114 -11.38 16.32 41.04
CA LEU A 114 -11.65 15.17 40.19
C LEU A 114 -11.21 15.49 38.76
N PHE A 115 -10.20 14.76 38.28
CA PHE A 115 -9.75 14.83 36.89
C PHE A 115 -10.39 13.71 36.10
N ASN A 116 -10.93 14.03 34.94
CA ASN A 116 -11.32 13.07 33.93
C ASN A 116 -10.41 13.28 32.71
N LEU A 117 -9.48 12.35 32.52
CA LEU A 117 -8.54 12.34 31.41
C LEU A 117 -9.08 11.42 30.31
N ILE A 118 -9.18 11.95 29.09
CA ILE A 118 -9.46 11.17 27.89
C ILE A 118 -8.20 11.11 27.03
N ASP A 119 -7.59 9.94 26.93
CA ASP A 119 -6.45 9.68 26.05
C ASP A 119 -6.94 9.47 24.62
N THR A 120 -6.48 10.27 23.65
CA THR A 120 -7.05 10.33 22.29
C THR A 120 -6.10 9.76 21.23
N PRO A 121 -6.57 9.05 20.19
CA PRO A 121 -5.72 8.50 19.14
C PRO A 121 -4.80 9.52 18.44
N GLY A 122 -3.55 9.11 18.18
CA GLY A 122 -2.54 9.96 17.50
C GLY A 122 -2.65 9.99 15.97
N HIS A 123 -3.28 8.99 15.35
CA HIS A 123 -3.29 8.83 13.89
C HIS A 123 -4.49 9.53 13.20
N GLY A 124 -4.24 10.01 11.97
CA GLY A 124 -5.18 10.67 11.04
C GLY A 124 -6.58 10.04 10.96
N ASP A 125 -6.58 8.76 10.61
CA ASP A 125 -7.77 7.93 10.36
C ASP A 125 -8.72 7.81 11.55
N PHE A 126 -8.23 8.05 12.78
CA PHE A 126 -9.05 8.07 14.00
C PHE A 126 -9.40 9.51 14.42
N SER A 127 -9.41 10.46 13.49
CA SER A 127 -9.83 11.85 13.78
C SER A 127 -11.25 11.97 14.33
N TYR A 128 -12.15 11.03 13.96
CA TYR A 128 -13.48 10.95 14.53
C TYR A 128 -13.45 10.66 16.04
N GLU A 129 -12.59 9.73 16.48
CA GLU A 129 -12.34 9.38 17.88
C GLU A 129 -11.79 10.58 18.69
N VAL A 130 -10.88 11.34 18.09
CA VAL A 130 -10.38 12.58 18.68
C VAL A 130 -11.52 13.58 18.80
N SER A 131 -12.24 13.84 17.71
CA SER A 131 -13.34 14.82 17.69
C SER A 131 -14.42 14.52 18.73
N ARG A 132 -14.88 13.27 18.86
CA ARG A 132 -15.91 12.92 19.85
C ARG A 132 -15.42 13.12 21.29
N SER A 133 -14.16 12.79 21.56
CA SER A 133 -13.53 12.93 22.88
C SER A 133 -13.42 14.38 23.30
N LEU A 134 -13.07 15.27 22.35
CA LEU A 134 -12.95 16.70 22.59
C LEU A 134 -14.28 17.35 23.04
N HIS A 135 -15.43 16.86 22.58
CA HIS A 135 -16.74 17.40 22.98
C HIS A 135 -17.09 17.12 24.45
N ALA A 136 -16.45 16.12 25.08
CA ALA A 136 -16.64 15.81 26.49
C ALA A 136 -15.73 16.62 27.43
N CYS A 137 -14.80 17.41 26.88
CA CYS A 137 -13.77 18.13 27.63
C CYS A 137 -14.01 19.65 27.69
N GLN A 138 -13.39 20.32 28.67
CA GLN A 138 -13.30 21.79 28.76
C GLN A 138 -11.94 22.32 28.31
N GLY A 139 -10.94 21.44 28.21
CA GLY A 139 -9.62 21.80 27.74
C GLY A 139 -8.82 20.62 27.21
N VAL A 140 -7.68 20.92 26.63
CA VAL A 140 -6.75 19.96 26.06
C VAL A 140 -5.32 20.26 26.49
N VAL A 141 -4.54 19.21 26.67
CA VAL A 141 -3.08 19.27 26.75
C VAL A 141 -2.53 19.07 25.34
N LEU A 142 -1.98 20.13 24.74
CA LEU A 142 -1.34 20.08 23.44
C LEU A 142 0.12 19.66 23.61
N LEU A 143 0.41 18.40 23.33
CA LEU A 143 1.71 17.79 23.58
C LEU A 143 2.58 17.78 22.31
N VAL A 144 3.75 18.40 22.41
CA VAL A 144 4.74 18.50 21.34
C VAL A 144 6.07 17.91 21.81
N ASP A 145 6.71 17.08 21.00
CA ASP A 145 8.01 16.51 21.31
C ASP A 145 9.10 17.60 21.24
N SER A 146 9.96 17.68 22.26
CA SER A 146 11.06 18.65 22.33
C SER A 146 12.22 18.33 21.38
N SER A 147 12.25 17.19 20.72
CA SER A 147 13.29 16.84 19.74
C SER A 147 12.78 16.94 18.29
N GLU A 148 11.52 16.56 18.06
CA GLU A 148 10.93 16.52 16.71
C GLU A 148 10.21 17.82 16.32
N GLY A 149 9.63 18.52 17.30
CA GLY A 149 8.90 19.77 17.08
C GLY A 149 7.48 19.60 16.53
N ILE A 150 6.97 20.66 15.89
CA ILE A 150 5.62 20.66 15.35
C ILE A 150 5.51 19.74 14.13
N GLN A 151 4.56 18.81 14.18
CA GLN A 151 4.23 17.91 13.08
C GLN A 151 2.85 18.23 12.48
N ALA A 152 2.56 17.73 11.28
CA ALA A 152 1.32 18.03 10.56
C ALA A 152 0.06 17.77 11.41
N ARG A 153 0.06 16.68 12.19
CA ARG A 153 -1.05 16.32 13.09
C ARG A 153 -1.23 17.30 14.25
N THR A 154 -0.13 17.84 14.79
CA THR A 154 -0.17 18.86 15.84
C THR A 154 -0.99 20.07 15.38
N VAL A 155 -0.81 20.48 14.12
CA VAL A 155 -1.55 21.59 13.51
C VAL A 155 -3.04 21.25 13.35
N THR A 156 -3.37 20.07 12.84
CA THR A 156 -4.77 19.62 12.69
C THR A 156 -5.49 19.55 14.04
N ASN A 157 -4.85 18.96 15.05
CA ASN A 157 -5.41 18.81 16.39
C ASN A 157 -5.59 20.18 17.08
N PHE A 158 -4.63 21.09 16.93
CA PHE A 158 -4.76 22.47 17.43
C PHE A 158 -5.96 23.19 16.79
N LYS A 159 -6.12 23.10 15.46
CA LYS A 159 -7.29 23.66 14.76
C LYS A 159 -8.60 23.05 15.27
N LEU A 160 -8.63 21.74 15.53
CA LEU A 160 -9.80 21.05 16.05
C LEU A 160 -10.15 21.51 17.48
N ALA A 161 -9.16 21.64 18.36
CA ALA A 161 -9.37 22.16 19.72
C ALA A 161 -9.89 23.60 19.73
N LYS A 162 -9.32 24.47 18.87
CA LYS A 162 -9.76 25.87 18.71
C LYS A 162 -11.19 25.95 18.16
N ALA A 163 -11.55 25.11 17.19
CA ALA A 163 -12.91 25.03 16.65
C ALA A 163 -13.94 24.64 17.73
N ASN A 164 -13.55 23.77 18.67
CA ASN A 164 -14.37 23.35 19.81
C ASN A 164 -14.30 24.32 21.02
N LYS A 165 -13.61 25.48 20.87
CA LYS A 165 -13.47 26.51 21.92
C LYS A 165 -12.90 25.96 23.25
N LEU A 166 -12.00 24.98 23.16
CA LEU A 166 -11.37 24.37 24.34
C LEU A 166 -10.20 25.20 24.84
N ALA A 167 -9.99 25.23 26.16
CA ALA A 167 -8.77 25.79 26.75
C ALA A 167 -7.56 24.92 26.36
N ILE A 168 -6.45 25.53 25.96
CA ILE A 168 -5.27 24.80 25.50
C ILE A 168 -4.13 25.00 26.49
N VAL A 169 -3.61 23.89 27.02
CA VAL A 169 -2.39 23.85 27.84
C VAL A 169 -1.24 23.34 26.97
N PRO A 170 -0.35 24.22 26.49
CA PRO A 170 0.77 23.83 25.63
C PRO A 170 1.90 23.18 26.44
N VAL A 171 2.38 22.03 25.98
CA VAL A 171 3.38 21.22 26.69
C VAL A 171 4.43 20.67 25.74
N LEU A 172 5.70 20.90 26.07
CA LEU A 172 6.88 20.28 25.48
C LEU A 172 7.28 19.04 26.27
N ASN A 173 7.25 17.89 25.63
CA ASN A 173 7.59 16.59 26.22
C ASN A 173 9.01 16.16 25.85
N LYS A 174 9.50 15.09 26.50
CA LYS A 174 10.81 14.46 26.21
C LYS A 174 12.00 15.41 26.36
N ILE A 175 11.92 16.34 27.30
CA ILE A 175 13.03 17.24 27.63
C ILE A 175 14.27 16.51 28.17
N ASP A 176 14.12 15.23 28.50
CA ASP A 176 15.18 14.33 28.97
C ASP A 176 16.08 13.78 27.85
N LEU A 177 15.70 13.93 26.58
CA LEU A 177 16.52 13.46 25.47
C LEU A 177 17.71 14.39 25.21
N GLU A 178 18.87 13.82 24.88
CA GLU A 178 20.09 14.59 24.59
C GLU A 178 19.93 15.55 23.40
N ASN A 179 19.09 15.18 22.43
CA ASN A 179 18.79 15.99 21.25
C ASN A 179 17.60 16.94 21.43
N ALA A 180 17.05 17.08 22.64
CA ALA A 180 15.93 17.97 22.91
C ALA A 180 16.32 19.45 22.74
N GLN A 181 15.49 20.20 22.03
CA GLN A 181 15.63 21.62 21.71
C GLN A 181 14.38 22.42 22.15
N PRO A 182 14.07 22.46 23.46
CA PRO A 182 12.81 23.02 23.96
C PRO A 182 12.63 24.50 23.61
N ASP A 183 13.68 25.32 23.63
CA ASP A 183 13.56 26.75 23.33
C ASP A 183 13.31 27.02 21.84
N LYS A 184 13.94 26.23 20.96
CA LYS A 184 13.68 26.29 19.51
C LYS A 184 12.22 25.95 19.22
N ILE A 185 11.70 24.88 19.80
CA ILE A 185 10.34 24.39 19.52
C ILE A 185 9.29 25.27 20.19
N ALA A 186 9.58 25.85 21.35
CA ALA A 186 8.73 26.89 21.94
C ALA A 186 8.54 28.06 20.96
N ASN A 187 9.60 28.50 20.27
CA ASN A 187 9.48 29.52 19.22
C ASN A 187 8.67 29.04 18.00
N GLN A 188 8.79 27.77 17.60
CA GLN A 188 7.92 27.21 16.55
C GLN A 188 6.43 27.30 16.94
N MET A 189 6.10 26.96 18.19
CA MET A 189 4.73 27.03 18.71
C MET A 189 4.22 28.46 18.75
N LYS A 190 5.07 29.43 19.11
CA LYS A 190 4.74 30.85 19.02
C LYS A 190 4.43 31.28 17.59
N ASN A 191 5.28 30.90 16.63
CA ASN A 191 5.11 31.30 15.22
C ASN A 191 3.85 30.73 14.56
N ILE A 192 3.47 29.50 14.90
CA ILE A 192 2.36 28.80 14.22
C ILE A 192 1.03 28.88 15.00
N PHE A 193 1.08 28.85 16.33
CA PHE A 193 -0.10 28.81 17.19
C PHE A 193 -0.35 30.11 17.93
N GLU A 194 0.53 31.11 17.83
CA GLU A 194 0.45 32.39 18.55
C GLU A 194 0.42 32.19 20.08
N ILE A 195 1.11 31.15 20.56
CA ILE A 195 1.23 30.82 21.98
C ILE A 195 2.53 31.41 22.51
N ASP A 196 2.45 32.26 23.53
CA ASP A 196 3.65 32.84 24.14
C ASP A 196 4.50 31.77 24.85
N THR A 197 5.82 31.90 24.73
CA THR A 197 6.78 30.88 25.14
C THR A 197 6.81 30.64 26.65
N ASP A 198 6.46 31.65 27.44
CA ASP A 198 6.34 31.58 28.90
C ASP A 198 5.13 30.73 29.34
N GLN A 199 4.12 30.58 28.48
CA GLN A 199 2.97 29.74 28.74
C GLN A 199 3.26 28.25 28.50
N ILE A 200 4.36 27.90 27.84
CA ILE A 200 4.68 26.54 27.39
C ILE A 200 5.37 25.76 28.52
N MET A 201 4.70 24.71 28.99
CA MET A 201 5.23 23.84 30.04
C MET A 201 6.29 22.89 29.47
N LYS A 202 7.35 22.63 30.24
CA LYS A 202 8.42 21.68 29.87
C LYS A 202 8.32 20.45 30.79
N VAL A 203 8.12 19.27 30.22
CA VAL A 203 7.93 18.03 30.99
C VAL A 203 8.71 16.84 30.42
N SER A 204 8.99 15.86 31.27
CA SER A 204 9.37 14.51 30.86
C SER A 204 8.29 13.54 31.30
N GLY A 205 7.50 13.02 30.36
CA GLY A 205 6.53 11.95 30.64
C GLY A 205 7.20 10.66 31.13
N LYS A 206 8.47 10.42 30.77
CA LYS A 206 9.22 9.23 31.16
C LYS A 206 9.65 9.27 32.63
N TYR A 207 10.32 10.35 33.03
CA TYR A 207 10.88 10.49 34.39
C TYR A 207 9.94 11.21 35.37
N GLY A 208 8.93 11.93 34.87
CA GLY A 208 7.95 12.66 35.68
C GLY A 208 8.33 14.11 35.98
N ASN A 209 9.47 14.61 35.50
CA ASN A 209 9.87 16.00 35.67
C ASN A 209 8.80 16.94 35.09
N GLY A 210 8.38 17.94 35.88
CA GLY A 210 7.38 18.94 35.46
C GLY A 210 5.93 18.45 35.43
N VAL A 211 5.66 17.15 35.62
CA VAL A 211 4.29 16.60 35.51
C VAL A 211 3.40 17.06 36.66
N THR A 212 3.90 17.16 37.89
CA THR A 212 3.13 17.71 39.02
C THR A 212 2.70 19.16 38.77
N THR A 213 3.64 20.00 38.31
CA THR A 213 3.35 21.39 37.94
C THR A 213 2.38 21.49 36.77
N LEU A 214 2.41 20.54 35.83
CA LEU A 214 1.42 20.43 34.78
C LEU A 214 0.02 20.12 35.33
N LEU A 215 -0.12 19.25 36.33
CA LEU A 215 -1.42 18.97 36.98
C LEU A 215 -1.96 20.23 37.69
N ASP A 216 -1.08 21.01 38.34
CA ASP A 216 -1.45 22.30 38.94
C ASP A 216 -1.94 23.28 37.84
N THR A 217 -1.19 23.38 36.74
CA THR A 217 -1.51 24.27 35.61
C THR A 217 -2.83 23.90 34.94
N ILE A 218 -3.16 22.61 34.88
CA ILE A 218 -4.45 22.11 34.37
C ILE A 218 -5.62 22.67 35.21
N ILE A 219 -5.48 22.74 36.55
CA ILE A 219 -6.52 23.32 37.42
C ILE A 219 -6.68 24.82 37.17
N GLU A 220 -5.55 25.51 37.01
CA GLU A 220 -5.48 26.97 36.86
C GLU A 220 -6.00 27.45 35.50
N ARG A 221 -5.69 26.72 34.41
CA ARG A 221 -5.98 27.17 33.03
C ARG A 221 -7.20 26.52 32.39
N ILE A 222 -7.53 25.28 32.74
CA ILE A 222 -8.74 24.63 32.18
C ILE A 222 -9.93 25.04 33.05
N PRO A 223 -11.01 25.60 32.47
CA PRO A 223 -12.17 26.00 33.26
C PRO A 223 -12.94 24.77 33.78
N PRO A 224 -13.69 24.89 34.88
CA PRO A 224 -14.62 23.86 35.30
C PRO A 224 -15.72 23.64 34.25
N PRO A 225 -16.37 22.46 34.20
CA PRO A 225 -17.53 22.22 33.34
C PRO A 225 -18.64 23.24 33.60
N ASN A 226 -19.18 23.84 32.53
CA ASN A 226 -20.30 24.76 32.62
C ASN A 226 -21.62 23.98 32.61
N VAL A 227 -22.01 23.52 33.80
CA VAL A 227 -23.08 22.52 34.01
C VAL A 227 -23.89 22.86 35.26
N ASP A 228 -25.16 22.45 35.31
CA ASP A 228 -26.04 22.75 36.44
C ASP A 228 -26.67 21.48 37.02
N ARG A 229 -26.44 21.28 38.32
CA ARG A 229 -26.92 20.13 39.08
C ARG A 229 -28.38 20.22 39.50
N SER A 230 -28.95 21.42 39.52
CA SER A 230 -30.35 21.65 39.87
C SER A 230 -31.30 21.38 38.70
N LYS A 231 -30.78 21.37 37.47
CA LYS A 231 -31.57 21.12 36.25
C LYS A 231 -31.89 19.63 36.06
N PRO A 232 -32.91 19.31 35.23
CA PRO A 232 -33.20 17.94 34.82
C PRO A 232 -31.97 17.22 34.24
N PHE A 233 -31.92 15.90 34.41
CA PHE A 233 -30.79 15.12 33.94
C PHE A 233 -30.63 15.24 32.43
N SER A 234 -29.41 15.53 31.99
CA SER A 234 -28.98 15.36 30.62
C SER A 234 -27.53 14.89 30.58
N ALA A 235 -27.18 14.00 29.65
CA ALA A 235 -25.82 13.52 29.48
C ALA A 235 -25.49 13.19 28.02
N LEU A 236 -24.29 13.56 27.58
CA LEU A 236 -23.77 13.28 26.25
C LEU A 236 -23.18 11.87 26.21
N LEU A 237 -23.66 11.05 25.28
CA LEU A 237 -23.05 9.78 24.91
C LEU A 237 -21.91 10.03 23.93
N PHE A 238 -20.66 9.80 24.36
CA PHE A 238 -19.49 10.03 23.51
C PHE A 238 -18.65 8.77 23.23
N ASP A 239 -18.84 7.68 23.97
CA ASP A 239 -18.25 6.37 23.65
C ASP A 239 -19.14 5.20 24.09
N LEU A 240 -18.95 4.03 23.48
CA LEU A 240 -19.65 2.79 23.77
C LEU A 240 -18.76 1.56 23.54
N TRP A 241 -19.05 0.50 24.28
CA TRP A 241 -18.49 -0.84 24.03
C TRP A 241 -19.46 -1.92 24.53
N TYR A 242 -19.20 -3.16 24.15
CA TYR A 242 -19.99 -4.28 24.63
C TYR A 242 -19.18 -5.19 25.54
N GLU A 243 -19.83 -5.64 26.61
CA GLU A 243 -19.25 -6.58 27.54
C GLU A 243 -20.25 -7.69 27.86
N TYR A 244 -19.87 -8.94 27.62
CA TYR A 244 -20.69 -10.08 27.99
C TYR A 244 -20.48 -10.43 29.47
N PRO A 245 -21.54 -10.60 30.29
CA PRO A 245 -22.97 -10.61 29.94
C PRO A 245 -23.71 -9.28 30.18
N ARG A 246 -23.00 -8.19 30.54
CA ARG A 246 -23.58 -6.89 30.92
C ARG A 246 -24.31 -6.17 29.77
N GLY A 247 -23.98 -6.48 28.53
CA GLY A 247 -24.55 -5.87 27.33
C GLY A 247 -23.77 -4.64 26.89
N VAL A 248 -24.48 -3.64 26.34
CA VAL A 248 -23.87 -2.38 25.90
C VAL A 248 -23.58 -1.48 27.09
N ILE A 249 -22.31 -1.08 27.21
CA ILE A 249 -21.84 -0.10 28.18
C ILE A 249 -21.68 1.25 27.45
N ALA A 250 -22.35 2.26 27.97
CA ALA A 250 -22.38 3.62 27.42
C ALA A 250 -21.57 4.55 28.32
N LEU A 251 -20.59 5.26 27.75
CA LEU A 251 -19.78 6.25 28.47
C LEU A 251 -20.34 7.64 28.25
N LEU A 252 -20.67 8.29 29.36
CA LEU A 252 -21.43 9.52 29.39
C LEU A 252 -20.63 10.66 30.03
N SER A 253 -20.80 11.86 29.48
CA SER A 253 -20.45 13.11 30.16
C SER A 253 -21.73 13.79 30.64
N VAL A 254 -21.92 13.89 31.95
CA VAL A 254 -23.16 14.43 32.53
C VAL A 254 -23.19 15.94 32.36
N LEU A 255 -24.15 16.44 31.60
CA LEU A 255 -24.32 17.85 31.30
C LEU A 255 -25.12 18.56 32.37
N ASN A 256 -26.21 17.96 32.87
CA ASN A 256 -27.04 18.54 33.93
C ASN A 256 -27.65 17.45 34.81
N GLY A 257 -28.07 17.84 36.01
CA GLY A 257 -28.75 16.96 36.96
C GLY A 257 -27.91 15.78 37.45
N SER A 258 -28.58 14.67 37.74
CA SER A 258 -27.95 13.45 38.25
C SER A 258 -28.72 12.21 37.80
N ILE A 259 -28.02 11.08 37.72
CA ILE A 259 -28.57 9.78 37.35
C ILE A 259 -28.17 8.72 38.36
N LYS A 260 -29.10 7.82 38.67
CA LYS A 260 -28.96 6.70 39.61
C LYS A 260 -29.39 5.39 38.97
N THR A 261 -28.93 4.29 39.56
CA THR A 261 -29.42 2.96 39.18
C THR A 261 -30.95 2.88 39.35
N GLY A 262 -31.62 2.37 38.32
CA GLY A 262 -33.08 2.26 38.26
C GLY A 262 -33.77 3.41 37.50
N ASP A 263 -33.07 4.52 37.24
CA ASP A 263 -33.64 5.64 36.49
C ASP A 263 -33.94 5.24 35.03
N ARG A 264 -34.98 5.88 34.47
CA ARG A 264 -35.36 5.72 33.05
C ARG A 264 -34.88 6.91 32.25
N ILE A 265 -33.93 6.68 31.35
CA ILE A 265 -33.40 7.70 30.44
C ILE A 265 -34.01 7.57 29.05
N THR A 266 -34.16 8.69 28.35
CA THR A 266 -34.68 8.72 26.98
C THR A 266 -33.66 9.31 26.03
N SER A 267 -33.52 8.71 24.84
CA SER A 267 -32.69 9.22 23.75
C SER A 267 -33.26 10.48 23.13
N SER A 268 -32.43 11.50 22.91
CA SER A 268 -32.82 12.69 22.14
C SER A 268 -32.97 12.38 20.65
N ILE A 269 -32.20 11.43 20.11
CA ILE A 269 -32.19 11.08 18.69
C ILE A 269 -33.25 10.03 18.35
N THR A 270 -33.23 8.87 19.01
CA THR A 270 -34.12 7.74 18.70
C THR A 270 -35.47 7.84 19.39
N LYS A 271 -35.58 8.65 20.45
CA LYS A 271 -36.75 8.78 21.32
C LYS A 271 -37.13 7.51 22.10
N GLU A 272 -36.27 6.49 22.07
CA GLU A 272 -36.43 5.28 22.86
C GLU A 272 -35.98 5.49 24.32
N SER A 273 -36.61 4.76 25.25
CA SER A 273 -36.30 4.85 26.68
C SER A 273 -35.64 3.57 27.22
N TYR A 274 -34.64 3.74 28.08
CA TYR A 274 -33.84 2.66 28.65
C TYR A 274 -33.78 2.76 30.17
N THR A 275 -33.68 1.61 30.85
CA THR A 275 -33.48 1.57 32.31
C THR A 275 -32.01 1.37 32.63
N VAL A 276 -31.49 2.21 33.53
CA VAL A 276 -30.11 2.16 34.01
C VAL A 276 -29.96 1.00 35.00
N LYS A 277 -29.02 0.09 34.74
CA LYS A 277 -28.77 -1.08 35.61
C LYS A 277 -27.58 -0.88 36.52
N ASP A 278 -26.44 -0.49 35.95
CA ASP A 278 -25.21 -0.24 36.68
C ASP A 278 -24.65 1.13 36.30
N ILE A 279 -23.98 1.76 37.25
CA ILE A 279 -23.26 3.01 37.07
C ILE A 279 -21.85 2.84 37.62
N ALA A 280 -20.84 3.27 36.88
CA ALA A 280 -19.45 3.22 37.30
C ALA A 280 -18.67 4.46 36.86
N VAL A 281 -17.59 4.74 37.58
CA VAL A 281 -16.54 5.66 37.12
C VAL A 281 -15.31 4.83 36.75
N ILE A 282 -14.63 5.22 35.68
CA ILE A 282 -13.46 4.49 35.17
C ILE A 282 -12.22 4.98 35.92
N ARG A 283 -11.80 4.28 36.96
CA ARG A 283 -10.54 4.54 37.67
C ARG A 283 -9.54 3.45 37.26
N ALA A 284 -9.09 3.50 35.98
CA ALA A 284 -8.53 2.43 35.12
C ALA A 284 -9.34 1.14 34.99
N ASP A 285 -9.83 0.65 36.12
CA ASP A 285 -10.89 -0.34 36.21
C ASP A 285 -12.21 0.38 36.51
N GLU A 286 -13.33 -0.23 36.11
CA GLU A 286 -14.64 0.27 36.49
C GLU A 286 -14.85 0.14 38.00
N LYS A 287 -15.17 1.26 38.65
CA LYS A 287 -15.56 1.33 40.06
C LYS A 287 -17.04 1.66 40.14
N PRO A 288 -17.89 0.74 40.62
CA PRO A 288 -19.32 0.99 40.80
C PRO A 288 -19.57 2.18 41.73
N VAL A 289 -20.54 3.01 41.37
CA VAL A 289 -20.95 4.19 42.15
C VAL A 289 -22.47 4.28 42.20
N GLU A 290 -22.99 4.95 43.23
CA GLU A 290 -24.46 5.06 43.42
C GLU A 290 -25.12 6.00 42.41
N ALA A 291 -24.39 7.03 41.96
CA ALA A 291 -24.90 8.06 41.08
C ALA A 291 -23.78 8.79 40.33
N LEU A 292 -24.10 9.34 39.16
CA LEU A 292 -23.29 10.37 38.49
C LEU A 292 -23.97 11.73 38.58
N TYR A 293 -23.16 12.77 38.69
CA TYR A 293 -23.60 14.16 38.85
C TYR A 293 -23.04 15.04 37.74
N SER A 294 -23.65 16.21 37.55
CA SER A 294 -23.24 17.19 36.53
C SER A 294 -21.74 17.47 36.53
N GLY A 295 -21.15 17.42 35.33
CA GLY A 295 -19.72 17.61 35.07
C GLY A 295 -18.91 16.32 35.15
N GLN A 296 -19.44 15.25 35.73
CA GLN A 296 -18.74 13.99 35.88
C GLN A 296 -18.83 13.13 34.62
N ILE A 297 -17.81 12.30 34.42
CA ILE A 297 -17.75 11.30 33.36
C ILE A 297 -17.85 9.91 33.99
N GLY A 298 -18.69 9.05 33.42
CA GLY A 298 -18.86 7.69 33.93
C GLY A 298 -19.63 6.80 32.95
N SER A 299 -19.52 5.50 33.15
CA SER A 299 -20.19 4.50 32.34
C SER A 299 -21.50 4.06 32.96
N ILE A 300 -22.48 3.75 32.11
CA ILE A 300 -23.73 3.11 32.50
C ILE A 300 -23.93 1.83 31.70
N SER A 301 -24.52 0.81 32.32
CA SER A 301 -25.08 -0.34 31.62
C SER A 301 -26.59 -0.15 31.48
N THR A 302 -27.14 -0.53 30.33
CA THR A 302 -28.59 -0.44 30.06
C THR A 302 -29.18 -1.82 29.77
N SER A 303 -30.50 -1.91 29.63
CA SER A 303 -31.18 -3.14 29.16
C SER A 303 -30.93 -3.47 27.69
N VAL A 304 -30.19 -2.64 26.96
CA VAL A 304 -29.94 -2.77 25.53
C VAL A 304 -28.95 -3.90 25.24
N LEU A 305 -29.35 -4.80 24.34
CA LEU A 305 -28.51 -5.91 23.88
C LEU A 305 -27.76 -5.57 22.59
N ASN A 306 -28.23 -4.59 21.82
CA ASN A 306 -27.69 -4.25 20.50
C ASN A 306 -27.23 -2.79 20.45
N THR A 307 -25.99 -2.53 20.05
CA THR A 307 -25.41 -1.18 19.98
C THR A 307 -26.07 -0.27 18.95
N THR A 308 -26.77 -0.83 17.96
CA THR A 308 -27.47 -0.03 16.93
C THR A 308 -28.59 0.86 17.48
N GLU A 309 -29.07 0.57 18.69
CA GLU A 309 -30.11 1.37 19.38
C GLU A 309 -29.53 2.64 20.04
N LEU A 310 -28.21 2.70 20.26
CA LEU A 310 -27.53 3.85 20.87
C LEU A 310 -26.58 4.49 19.86
N GLN A 311 -26.67 5.82 19.71
CA GLN A 311 -25.85 6.56 18.75
C GLN A 311 -24.86 7.47 19.46
N ILE A 312 -23.58 7.41 19.07
CA ILE A 312 -22.57 8.36 19.56
C ILE A 312 -22.97 9.78 19.14
N GLY A 313 -22.90 10.72 20.07
CA GLY A 313 -23.38 12.09 19.89
C GLY A 313 -24.80 12.31 20.38
N ASP A 314 -25.52 11.25 20.78
CA ASP A 314 -26.84 11.36 21.40
C ASP A 314 -26.75 11.99 22.80
N VAL A 315 -27.84 12.66 23.19
CA VAL A 315 -28.03 13.20 24.53
C VAL A 315 -29.15 12.43 25.20
N PHE A 316 -28.85 11.77 26.32
CA PHE A 316 -29.86 11.13 27.16
C PHE A 316 -30.43 12.14 28.15
N TYR A 317 -31.73 12.08 28.40
CA TYR A 317 -32.42 12.95 29.35
C TYR A 317 -33.47 12.23 30.18
N ILE A 318 -33.87 12.85 31.30
CA ILE A 318 -35.00 12.45 32.14
C ILE A 318 -36.02 13.60 32.13
N ASP A 319 -37.28 13.28 31.89
CA ASP A 319 -38.48 14.15 31.92
C ASP A 319 -38.57 15.32 30.93
N ASP A 320 -37.46 15.96 30.55
CA ASP A 320 -37.47 17.17 29.69
C ASP A 320 -36.43 17.13 28.55
N ASP A 321 -36.93 17.17 27.31
CA ASP A 321 -36.13 17.18 26.07
C ASP A 321 -35.63 18.59 25.70
N ALA A 322 -36.16 19.67 26.29
CA ALA A 322 -35.82 21.04 25.88
C ALA A 322 -34.33 21.36 26.10
N HIS A 323 -33.80 21.04 27.28
CA HIS A 323 -32.38 21.20 27.59
C HIS A 323 -31.50 20.17 26.88
N ALA A 324 -32.03 18.99 26.58
CA ALA A 324 -31.31 18.00 25.77
C ALA A 324 -31.14 18.47 24.32
N ARG A 325 -32.15 19.15 23.75
CA ARG A 325 -32.14 19.72 22.40
C ARG A 325 -31.15 20.87 22.23
N GLU A 326 -30.99 21.70 23.27
CA GLU A 326 -29.96 22.76 23.28
C GLU A 326 -28.54 22.19 23.16
N TYR A 327 -28.34 20.96 23.63
CA TYR A 327 -27.07 20.23 23.62
C TYR A 327 -26.95 19.18 22.52
N ILE A 328 -27.88 19.11 21.56
CA ILE A 328 -27.73 18.20 20.42
C ILE A 328 -26.38 18.47 19.77
N SER A 329 -25.52 17.46 19.91
CA SER A 329 -24.12 17.60 19.62
C SER A 329 -23.91 17.88 18.14
N GLU A 330 -23.04 18.84 17.80
CA GLU A 330 -22.55 19.00 16.43
C GLU A 330 -21.71 17.79 15.95
N VAL A 331 -21.55 16.75 16.79
CA VAL A 331 -20.93 15.47 16.44
C VAL A 331 -21.68 14.84 15.27
N LYS A 332 -21.16 15.13 14.07
CA LYS A 332 -21.61 14.52 12.83
C LYS A 332 -21.22 13.05 12.83
N PRO A 333 -22.08 12.15 12.32
CA PRO A 333 -21.71 10.74 12.22
C PRO A 333 -20.45 10.58 11.38
N ALA A 334 -19.65 9.58 11.75
CA ALA A 334 -18.49 9.16 10.99
C ALA A 334 -18.89 8.93 9.52
N LYS A 335 -18.16 9.57 8.59
CA LYS A 335 -18.35 9.37 7.15
C LYS A 335 -17.20 8.55 6.61
N PRO A 336 -17.43 7.28 6.23
CA PRO A 336 -16.40 6.47 5.61
C PRO A 336 -15.87 7.11 4.33
N THR A 337 -14.55 7.17 4.20
CA THR A 337 -13.82 7.77 3.07
C THR A 337 -13.18 6.69 2.19
N VAL A 338 -12.97 5.49 2.74
CA VAL A 338 -12.36 4.34 2.08
C VAL A 338 -13.31 3.16 2.12
N PHE A 339 -13.46 2.43 1.01
CA PHE A 339 -14.33 1.26 0.90
C PHE A 339 -13.60 0.09 0.24
N ALA A 340 -13.74 -1.10 0.82
CA ALA A 340 -13.20 -2.33 0.27
C ALA A 340 -14.18 -3.50 0.45
N GLY A 341 -14.14 -4.47 -0.45
CA GLY A 341 -14.90 -5.71 -0.34
C GLY A 341 -14.07 -6.75 0.42
N PHE A 342 -14.66 -7.35 1.45
CA PHE A 342 -14.09 -8.39 2.28
C PHE A 342 -14.83 -9.70 2.00
N TYR A 343 -14.08 -10.73 1.62
CA TYR A 343 -14.63 -12.02 1.23
C TYR A 343 -13.91 -13.15 1.97
N PRO A 344 -14.63 -14.06 2.65
CA PRO A 344 -14.00 -15.23 3.28
C PRO A 344 -13.37 -16.13 2.21
N LEU A 345 -12.20 -16.70 2.50
CA LEU A 345 -11.52 -17.60 1.56
C LEU A 345 -12.31 -18.89 1.31
N HIS A 346 -13.12 -19.37 2.25
CA HIS A 346 -14.03 -20.50 2.02
C HIS A 346 -15.48 -20.08 2.28
N ARG A 347 -16.40 -20.59 1.45
CA ARG A 347 -17.84 -20.27 1.57
C ARG A 347 -18.44 -20.75 2.89
N LEU A 348 -17.91 -21.85 3.44
CA LEU A 348 -18.36 -22.41 4.71
C LEU A 348 -18.07 -21.50 5.91
N ASP A 349 -17.10 -20.59 5.78
CA ASP A 349 -16.70 -19.69 6.86
C ASP A 349 -17.56 -18.43 6.94
N GLU A 350 -18.46 -18.22 5.97
CA GLU A 350 -19.29 -17.01 5.88
C GLU A 350 -20.12 -16.72 7.14
N PRO A 351 -20.78 -17.72 7.78
CA PRO A 351 -21.54 -17.46 9.02
C PRO A 351 -20.64 -17.01 10.18
N GLN A 352 -19.45 -17.62 10.32
CA GLN A 352 -18.46 -17.22 11.33
C GLN A 352 -17.92 -15.82 11.03
N PHE A 353 -17.65 -15.52 9.76
CA PHE A 353 -17.17 -14.21 9.33
C PHE A 353 -18.19 -13.10 9.60
N ARG A 354 -19.47 -13.33 9.28
CA ARG A 354 -20.55 -12.39 9.58
C ARG A 354 -20.67 -12.14 11.08
N ALA A 355 -20.66 -13.20 11.88
CA ALA A 355 -20.74 -13.07 13.34
C ALA A 355 -19.55 -12.29 13.92
N ALA A 356 -18.34 -12.45 13.37
CA ALA A 356 -17.16 -11.69 13.77
C ALA A 356 -17.30 -10.19 13.43
N ILE A 357 -17.77 -9.87 12.21
CA ILE A 357 -18.07 -8.49 11.81
C ILE A 357 -19.08 -7.86 12.77
N ASP A 358 -20.22 -8.51 13.01
CA ASP A 358 -21.29 -7.97 13.87
C ASP A 358 -20.79 -7.69 15.29
N LYS A 359 -19.94 -8.58 15.84
CA LYS A 359 -19.32 -8.40 17.16
C LYS A 359 -18.29 -7.26 17.21
N LEU A 360 -17.58 -6.98 16.12
CA LEU A 360 -16.59 -5.91 16.08
C LEU A 360 -17.24 -4.54 15.82
N LEU A 361 -18.26 -4.46 14.95
CA LEU A 361 -19.04 -3.23 14.70
C LEU A 361 -19.67 -2.65 15.96
N VAL A 362 -19.99 -3.53 16.91
CA VAL A 362 -20.45 -3.15 18.24
C VAL A 362 -19.45 -2.24 18.96
N ASN A 363 -18.15 -2.48 18.80
CA ASN A 363 -17.08 -1.67 19.39
C ASN A 363 -16.58 -0.56 18.45
N ASP A 364 -16.87 -0.67 17.16
CA ASP A 364 -16.45 0.27 16.11
C ASP A 364 -17.64 0.63 15.20
N SER A 365 -18.46 1.57 15.68
CA SER A 365 -19.64 2.06 14.96
C SER A 365 -19.30 2.97 13.78
N SER A 366 -18.03 3.28 13.57
CA SER A 366 -17.58 4.12 12.45
C SER A 366 -17.48 3.35 11.13
N VAL A 367 -17.51 2.02 11.18
CA VAL A 367 -17.46 1.14 10.01
C VAL A 367 -18.86 0.90 9.44
N SER A 368 -19.04 1.20 8.15
CA SER A 368 -20.29 0.89 7.44
C SER A 368 -20.22 -0.49 6.81
N VAL A 369 -21.28 -1.30 6.89
CA VAL A 369 -21.32 -2.65 6.33
C VAL A 369 -22.50 -2.82 5.40
N THR A 370 -22.23 -3.33 4.20
CA THR A 370 -23.27 -3.68 3.22
C THR A 370 -23.00 -5.08 2.69
N LEU A 371 -24.04 -5.92 2.63
CA LEU A 371 -23.94 -7.24 2.00
C LEU A 371 -23.59 -7.05 0.52
N ASN A 372 -22.59 -7.78 0.05
CA ASN A 372 -22.18 -7.73 -1.35
C ASN A 372 -22.02 -9.15 -1.89
N PHE A 373 -22.63 -9.41 -3.04
CA PHE A 373 -22.47 -10.68 -3.71
C PHE A 373 -21.54 -10.52 -4.91
N SER A 374 -20.58 -11.43 -5.01
CA SER A 374 -19.68 -11.53 -6.14
C SER A 374 -19.86 -12.90 -6.81
N SER A 375 -20.05 -12.89 -8.12
CA SER A 375 -20.04 -14.08 -8.97
C SER A 375 -18.74 -14.88 -8.87
N ALA A 376 -17.58 -14.25 -8.62
CA ALA A 376 -16.27 -14.92 -8.50
C ALA A 376 -15.82 -15.20 -7.05
N LEU A 377 -16.07 -14.29 -6.10
CA LEU A 377 -15.62 -14.41 -4.70
C LEU A 377 -16.72 -14.90 -3.76
N GLY A 378 -17.98 -14.73 -4.13
CA GLY A 378 -19.15 -15.27 -3.43
C GLY A 378 -19.81 -14.22 -2.57
N GLN A 379 -20.50 -14.67 -1.54
CA GLN A 379 -21.02 -13.77 -0.54
C GLN A 379 -19.87 -13.16 0.27
N GLY A 380 -19.89 -11.84 0.37
CA GLY A 380 -18.96 -11.07 1.20
C GLY A 380 -19.60 -9.76 1.63
N TYR A 381 -18.77 -8.86 2.13
CA TYR A 381 -19.23 -7.61 2.72
C TYR A 381 -18.44 -6.45 2.15
N ARG A 382 -19.14 -5.42 1.67
CA ARG A 382 -18.52 -4.15 1.32
C ARG A 382 -18.48 -3.30 2.58
N LEU A 383 -17.27 -3.12 3.11
CA LEU A 383 -16.98 -2.39 4.32
C LEU A 383 -16.47 -0.98 3.97
N GLY A 384 -16.86 0.00 4.78
CA GLY A 384 -16.41 1.39 4.66
C GLY A 384 -15.70 1.84 5.93
N PHE A 385 -14.54 2.46 5.79
CA PHE A 385 -13.63 2.88 6.85
C PHE A 385 -13.31 4.38 6.74
N LEU A 386 -12.81 4.95 7.84
CA LEU A 386 -12.36 6.35 7.91
C LEU A 386 -11.03 6.61 7.19
N GLY A 387 -10.25 5.55 6.92
CA GLY A 387 -8.98 5.57 6.21
C GLY A 387 -8.39 4.17 6.06
N LEU A 388 -7.17 4.06 5.53
CA LEU A 388 -6.52 2.76 5.30
C LEU A 388 -6.00 2.10 6.56
N LEU A 389 -5.39 2.85 7.48
CA LEU A 389 -4.91 2.27 8.73
C LEU A 389 -6.09 1.72 9.52
N HIS A 390 -7.21 2.43 9.53
CA HIS A 390 -8.43 1.94 10.14
C HIS A 390 -8.90 0.62 9.49
N MET A 391 -8.87 0.49 8.16
CA MET A 391 -9.16 -0.77 7.48
C MET A 391 -8.20 -1.91 7.88
N GLU A 392 -6.90 -1.64 7.96
CA GLU A 392 -5.89 -2.62 8.36
C GLU A 392 -6.08 -3.10 9.79
N VAL A 393 -6.24 -2.15 10.74
CA VAL A 393 -6.49 -2.45 12.14
C VAL A 393 -7.79 -3.23 12.31
N PHE A 394 -8.85 -2.86 11.58
CA PHE A 394 -10.12 -3.60 11.62
C PHE A 394 -9.95 -5.03 11.12
N LYS A 395 -9.19 -5.24 10.03
CA LYS A 395 -8.86 -6.58 9.53
C LYS A 395 -8.08 -7.40 10.57
N GLU A 396 -7.02 -6.84 11.14
CA GLU A 396 -6.20 -7.53 12.14
C GLU A 396 -7.03 -7.91 13.36
N ARG A 397 -7.90 -7.02 13.85
CA ARG A 397 -8.79 -7.31 14.96
C ARG A 397 -9.83 -8.38 14.63
N LEU A 398 -10.37 -8.41 13.41
CA LEU A 398 -11.25 -9.52 13.00
C LEU A 398 -10.54 -10.87 13.12
N GLU A 399 -9.32 -10.95 12.60
CA GLU A 399 -8.53 -12.20 12.57
C GLU A 399 -8.03 -12.59 13.98
N GLN A 400 -7.53 -11.64 14.77
CA GLN A 400 -6.92 -11.86 16.08
C GLN A 400 -7.93 -11.90 17.24
N ASP A 401 -8.77 -10.86 17.38
CA ASP A 401 -9.66 -10.72 18.55
C ASP A 401 -10.90 -11.63 18.43
N TYR A 402 -11.39 -11.83 17.21
CA TYR A 402 -12.67 -12.54 16.96
C TYR A 402 -12.50 -13.88 16.24
N ASN A 403 -11.25 -14.33 16.02
CA ASN A 403 -10.93 -15.57 15.30
C ASN A 403 -11.69 -15.69 13.97
N ALA A 404 -11.79 -14.58 13.22
CA ALA A 404 -12.38 -14.61 11.90
C ALA A 404 -11.52 -15.45 10.94
N PRO A 405 -12.14 -16.15 9.97
CA PRO A 405 -11.39 -16.81 8.91
C PRO A 405 -10.56 -15.78 8.13
N LYS A 406 -9.48 -16.24 7.50
CA LYS A 406 -8.71 -15.38 6.59
C LYS A 406 -9.60 -14.85 5.47
N VAL A 407 -9.45 -13.56 5.18
CA VAL A 407 -10.25 -12.85 4.17
C VAL A 407 -9.40 -12.40 2.99
N PHE A 408 -10.02 -12.43 1.82
CA PHE A 408 -9.57 -11.71 0.65
C PHE A 408 -10.16 -10.29 0.66
N ILE A 409 -9.31 -9.28 0.49
CA ILE A 409 -9.71 -7.86 0.46
C ILE A 409 -9.48 -7.31 -0.95
N THR A 410 -10.51 -6.73 -1.56
CA THR A 410 -10.38 -6.06 -2.85
C THR A 410 -9.63 -4.73 -2.71
N THR A 411 -9.15 -4.17 -3.82
CA THR A 411 -8.56 -2.82 -3.84
C THR A 411 -9.47 -1.80 -3.13
N PRO A 412 -8.91 -1.02 -2.17
CA PRO A 412 -9.63 0.08 -1.54
C PRO A 412 -10.05 1.12 -2.59
N ASN A 413 -11.22 1.72 -2.41
CA ASN A 413 -11.75 2.75 -3.30
C ASN A 413 -12.45 3.86 -2.52
N ILE A 414 -12.68 5.00 -3.17
CA ILE A 414 -13.32 6.18 -2.58
C ILE A 414 -14.78 6.34 -3.02
N PRO A 415 -15.60 7.07 -2.23
CA PRO A 415 -16.95 7.42 -2.63
C PRO A 415 -16.94 8.52 -3.72
N TYR A 416 -17.24 8.14 -4.97
CA TYR A 416 -17.42 9.10 -6.05
C TYR A 416 -18.82 9.73 -6.00
N LYS A 417 -18.93 11.03 -6.28
CA LYS A 417 -20.23 11.69 -6.41
C LYS A 417 -20.54 11.90 -7.88
N VAL A 418 -21.74 11.51 -8.32
CA VAL A 418 -22.14 11.60 -9.71
C VAL A 418 -23.32 12.56 -9.84
N ARG A 419 -23.17 13.61 -10.65
CA ARG A 419 -24.26 14.54 -11.00
C ARG A 419 -25.02 14.01 -12.21
N LEU A 420 -26.34 13.89 -12.10
CA LEU A 420 -27.20 13.33 -13.15
C LEU A 420 -27.69 14.43 -14.12
N LYS A 421 -27.81 14.10 -15.42
CA LYS A 421 -28.27 15.05 -16.47
C LYS A 421 -29.76 15.38 -16.35
N ASP A 422 -30.62 14.38 -16.49
CA ASP A 422 -32.04 14.59 -16.83
C ASP A 422 -33.00 14.47 -15.64
N ALA A 423 -34.13 15.17 -15.71
CA ALA A 423 -35.16 15.18 -14.66
C ALA A 423 -35.78 13.79 -14.40
N ARG A 424 -35.95 12.96 -15.44
CA ARG A 424 -36.46 11.59 -15.32
C ARG A 424 -35.51 10.69 -14.51
N THR A 425 -34.21 10.82 -14.78
CA THR A 425 -33.15 10.08 -14.07
C THR A 425 -33.04 10.58 -12.62
N LYS A 426 -33.18 11.89 -12.37
CA LYS A 426 -33.20 12.44 -11.01
C LYS A 426 -34.33 11.87 -10.15
N ARG A 427 -35.52 11.66 -10.71
CA ARG A 427 -36.63 10.99 -10.02
C ARG A 427 -36.32 9.52 -9.71
N LYS A 428 -35.71 8.78 -10.65
CA LYS A 428 -35.34 7.36 -10.46
C LYS A 428 -34.33 7.16 -9.32
N TYR A 429 -33.37 8.06 -9.18
CA TYR A 429 -32.28 7.95 -8.21
C TYR A 429 -32.50 8.81 -6.95
N GLY A 430 -33.70 9.38 -6.76
CA GLY A 430 -34.05 10.13 -5.56
C GLY A 430 -33.31 11.44 -5.34
N GLY A 431 -32.70 12.03 -6.39
CA GLY A 431 -31.94 13.26 -6.25
C GLY A 431 -31.16 13.71 -7.48
N SER A 432 -30.55 14.90 -7.40
CA SER A 432 -29.71 15.48 -8.47
C SER A 432 -28.29 14.88 -8.51
N SER A 433 -27.89 14.17 -7.46
CA SER A 433 -26.60 13.50 -7.36
C SER A 433 -26.69 12.20 -6.57
N ILE A 434 -25.88 11.22 -6.95
CA ILE A 434 -25.72 9.95 -6.24
C ILE A 434 -24.29 9.79 -5.73
N VAL A 435 -24.10 9.08 -4.62
CA VAL A 435 -22.79 8.67 -4.13
C VAL A 435 -22.59 7.20 -4.49
N VAL A 436 -21.49 6.90 -5.17
CA VAL A 436 -21.14 5.58 -5.66
C VAL A 436 -19.89 5.10 -4.93
N THR A 437 -20.07 4.07 -4.11
CA THR A 437 -19.01 3.42 -3.31
C THR A 437 -18.54 2.11 -3.94
N ASN A 438 -19.37 1.50 -4.79
CA ASN A 438 -19.04 0.30 -5.57
C ASN A 438 -18.88 0.67 -7.05
N PRO A 439 -17.71 0.42 -7.68
CA PRO A 439 -17.49 0.56 -9.12
C PRO A 439 -18.59 -0.03 -10.02
N GLN A 440 -19.18 -1.15 -9.62
CA GLN A 440 -20.22 -1.83 -10.40
C GLN A 440 -21.47 -0.98 -10.55
N HIS A 441 -21.81 -0.21 -9.51
CA HIS A 441 -22.99 0.67 -9.48
C HIS A 441 -22.75 2.01 -10.16
N LEU A 442 -21.59 2.23 -10.78
CA LEU A 442 -21.31 3.46 -11.50
C LEU A 442 -22.26 3.58 -12.72
N PRO A 443 -23.08 4.64 -12.80
CA PRO A 443 -24.05 4.80 -13.88
C PRO A 443 -23.38 5.02 -15.24
N LYS A 444 -24.08 4.63 -16.31
CA LYS A 444 -23.62 4.84 -17.70
C LYS A 444 -23.46 6.33 -18.03
N TYR A 445 -22.48 6.67 -18.88
CA TYR A 445 -22.15 8.05 -19.27
C TYR A 445 -23.31 8.83 -19.87
N SER A 446 -24.23 8.14 -20.56
CA SER A 446 -25.39 8.75 -21.19
C SER A 446 -26.23 9.57 -20.20
N ILE A 447 -26.37 9.09 -18.96
CA ILE A 447 -27.20 9.73 -17.92
C ILE A 447 -26.40 10.61 -16.94
N VAL A 448 -25.08 10.69 -17.09
CA VAL A 448 -24.17 11.40 -16.19
C VAL A 448 -23.77 12.75 -16.77
N ARG A 449 -23.91 13.82 -15.96
CA ARG A 449 -23.45 15.17 -16.30
C ARG A 449 -21.98 15.36 -15.94
N GLN A 450 -21.60 14.90 -14.75
CA GLN A 450 -20.24 15.09 -14.24
C GLN A 450 -19.95 14.06 -13.14
N PHE A 451 -18.77 13.46 -13.21
CA PHE A 451 -18.20 12.68 -12.10
C PHE A 451 -17.38 13.61 -11.21
N LEU A 452 -17.49 13.40 -9.91
CA LEU A 452 -16.80 14.17 -8.89
C LEU A 452 -16.04 13.21 -7.97
N GLN A 453 -14.80 13.56 -7.66
CA GLN A 453 -13.96 12.85 -6.69
C GLN A 453 -13.83 13.68 -5.40
N PRO A 454 -13.66 13.03 -4.24
CA PRO A 454 -13.36 13.73 -3.00
C PRO A 454 -11.96 14.35 -3.03
N ILE A 455 -11.85 15.55 -2.47
CA ILE A 455 -10.61 16.31 -2.32
C ILE A 455 -10.35 16.53 -0.83
N VAL A 456 -9.08 16.57 -0.45
CA VAL A 456 -8.65 16.93 0.88
C VAL A 456 -7.72 18.13 0.85
N THR A 457 -7.69 18.89 1.94
CA THR A 457 -6.63 19.83 2.23
C THR A 457 -5.57 19.09 3.05
N GLY A 458 -4.44 18.78 2.43
CA GLY A 458 -3.27 18.20 3.06
C GLY A 458 -2.36 19.27 3.66
N ILE A 459 -1.84 18.97 4.85
CA ILE A 459 -0.81 19.73 5.55
C ILE A 459 0.45 18.85 5.56
N ILE A 460 1.55 19.35 5.02
CA ILE A 460 2.85 18.66 5.03
C ILE A 460 3.82 19.53 5.81
N ILE A 461 4.52 18.96 6.79
CA ILE A 461 5.63 19.66 7.48
C ILE A 461 6.91 18.95 7.13
N THR A 462 7.93 19.70 6.71
CA THR A 462 9.17 19.13 6.20
C THR A 462 10.35 20.11 6.34
N PRO A 463 11.60 19.62 6.45
CA PRO A 463 12.76 20.48 6.34
C PRO A 463 12.86 21.18 4.98
N ASN A 464 13.41 22.40 4.96
CA ASN A 464 13.52 23.24 3.77
C ASN A 464 14.23 22.55 2.60
N SER A 465 15.17 21.64 2.88
CA SER A 465 15.92 20.87 1.88
C SER A 465 15.07 19.93 1.01
N PHE A 466 13.86 19.54 1.47
CA PHE A 466 13.02 18.56 0.76
C PHE A 466 11.80 19.20 0.07
N VAL A 467 11.56 20.50 0.25
CA VAL A 467 10.37 21.20 -0.24
C VAL A 467 10.18 21.03 -1.75
N GLU A 468 11.26 21.13 -2.54
CA GLU A 468 11.17 21.00 -3.99
C GLU A 468 10.72 19.59 -4.43
N GLN A 469 11.29 18.56 -3.83
CA GLN A 469 10.95 17.16 -4.12
C GLN A 469 9.49 16.85 -3.72
N ILE A 470 9.05 17.40 -2.60
CA ILE A 470 7.67 17.24 -2.10
C ILE A 470 6.68 17.99 -2.99
N ASN A 471 7.03 19.19 -3.45
CA ASN A 471 6.21 19.95 -4.40
C ASN A 471 6.08 19.19 -5.73
N ALA A 472 7.16 18.57 -6.22
CA ALA A 472 7.11 17.72 -7.40
C ALA A 472 6.19 16.50 -7.19
N LEU A 473 6.27 15.84 -6.03
CA LEU A 473 5.37 14.74 -5.67
C LEU A 473 3.90 15.19 -5.66
N CYS A 474 3.59 16.30 -4.98
CA CYS A 474 2.22 16.81 -4.90
C CYS A 474 1.66 17.16 -6.28
N LYS A 475 2.48 17.78 -7.16
CA LYS A 475 2.11 18.05 -8.56
C LYS A 475 1.87 16.77 -9.35
N ALA A 476 2.73 15.75 -9.20
CA ALA A 476 2.57 14.45 -9.85
C ALA A 476 1.25 13.77 -9.46
N LYS A 477 0.82 13.94 -8.19
CA LYS A 477 -0.48 13.48 -7.67
C LYS A 477 -1.64 14.45 -7.97
N LYS A 478 -1.47 15.37 -8.95
CA LYS A 478 -2.48 16.34 -9.40
C LYS A 478 -2.97 17.28 -8.29
N GLY A 479 -2.11 17.57 -7.33
CA GLY A 479 -2.37 18.53 -6.27
C GLY A 479 -2.39 19.97 -6.75
N VAL A 480 -3.13 20.81 -6.06
CA VAL A 480 -3.12 22.27 -6.24
C VAL A 480 -2.57 22.90 -4.97
N GLU A 481 -1.51 23.69 -5.13
CA GLU A 481 -0.89 24.41 -4.02
C GLU A 481 -1.87 25.45 -3.44
N ILE A 482 -1.98 25.49 -2.11
CA ILE A 482 -2.75 26.51 -1.38
C ILE A 482 -1.79 27.58 -0.85
N GLY A 483 -0.64 27.15 -0.30
CA GLY A 483 0.38 28.05 0.18
C GLY A 483 1.43 27.32 1.03
N ALA A 484 2.45 28.08 1.43
CA ALA A 484 3.53 27.63 2.28
C ALA A 484 3.76 28.65 3.40
N VAL A 485 4.09 28.16 4.60
CA VAL A 485 4.42 28.97 5.77
C VAL A 485 5.72 28.43 6.36
N GLN A 486 6.72 29.30 6.50
CA GLN A 486 7.97 28.95 7.15
C GLN A 486 7.75 28.90 8.66
N ILE A 487 8.02 27.75 9.29
CA ILE A 487 7.87 27.56 10.74
C ILE A 487 9.09 28.13 11.47
N ASP A 488 10.28 27.83 10.95
CA ASP A 488 11.58 28.33 11.40
C ASP A 488 12.59 28.34 10.24
N ASP A 489 13.85 28.69 10.51
CA ASP A 489 14.92 28.77 9.50
C ASP A 489 15.19 27.44 8.76
N SER A 490 14.75 26.32 9.34
CA SER A 490 15.02 24.96 8.86
C SER A 490 13.79 24.20 8.35
N THR A 491 12.58 24.66 8.67
CA THR A 491 11.33 23.88 8.53
C THR A 491 10.21 24.69 7.89
N THR A 492 9.51 24.08 6.93
CA THR A 492 8.39 24.68 6.22
C THR A 492 7.13 23.81 6.34
N MET A 493 5.99 24.46 6.53
CA MET A 493 4.65 23.88 6.40
C MET A 493 4.08 24.19 5.02
N LEU A 494 3.73 23.17 4.26
CA LEU A 494 3.08 23.26 2.95
C LEU A 494 1.60 22.88 3.08
N GLN A 495 0.73 23.58 2.35
CA GLN A 495 -0.69 23.29 2.27
C GLN A 495 -1.09 23.03 0.81
N TRP A 496 -1.74 21.89 0.58
CA TRP A 496 -2.11 21.42 -0.75
C TRP A 496 -3.54 20.90 -0.78
N LYS A 497 -4.27 21.17 -1.86
CA LYS A 497 -5.51 20.44 -2.19
C LYS A 497 -5.13 19.20 -3.00
N LEU A 498 -5.39 18.03 -2.45
CA LEU A 498 -5.01 16.75 -3.05
C LEU A 498 -6.24 15.89 -3.34
N PRO A 499 -6.32 15.23 -4.51
CA PRO A 499 -7.33 14.21 -4.76
C PRO A 499 -7.17 13.04 -3.80
N LEU A 500 -8.23 12.70 -3.06
CA LEU A 500 -8.16 11.63 -2.06
C LEU A 500 -7.76 10.29 -2.71
N ARG A 501 -8.15 10.04 -3.96
CA ARG A 501 -7.74 8.87 -4.75
C ARG A 501 -6.23 8.68 -4.82
N GLU A 502 -5.51 9.77 -5.03
CA GLU A 502 -4.06 9.75 -5.32
C GLU A 502 -3.24 9.66 -4.04
N ILE A 503 -3.83 10.00 -2.88
CA ILE A 503 -3.14 10.00 -1.59
C ILE A 503 -3.47 8.82 -0.69
N ILE A 504 -4.55 8.09 -0.96
CA ILE A 504 -4.90 6.89 -0.19
C ILE A 504 -3.80 5.85 -0.38
N ILE A 505 -3.36 5.60 -1.61
CA ILE A 505 -2.44 4.51 -1.91
C ILE A 505 -1.00 5.04 -2.02
N ASN A 506 -0.08 4.50 -1.21
CA ASN A 506 1.39 4.69 -1.24
C ASN A 506 1.92 6.14 -1.12
N TYR A 507 1.07 7.15 -1.01
CA TYR A 507 1.52 8.54 -0.94
C TYR A 507 2.36 8.82 0.31
N LEU A 508 1.94 8.31 1.47
CA LEU A 508 2.68 8.50 2.72
C LEU A 508 4.05 7.82 2.67
N ASP A 509 4.14 6.63 2.08
CA ASP A 509 5.40 5.90 1.92
C ASP A 509 6.34 6.61 0.94
N GLU A 510 5.80 7.12 -0.16
CA GLU A 510 6.55 7.90 -1.14
C GLU A 510 7.06 9.21 -0.53
N LEU A 511 6.20 9.90 0.23
CA LEU A 511 6.55 11.11 0.97
C LEU A 511 7.65 10.85 2.01
N LYS A 512 7.53 9.77 2.80
CA LYS A 512 8.57 9.36 3.76
C LYS A 512 9.87 9.03 3.04
N ARG A 513 9.82 8.29 1.93
CA ARG A 513 11.02 7.95 1.15
C ARG A 513 11.77 9.18 0.65
N ILE A 514 11.09 10.13 0.00
CA ILE A 514 11.76 11.33 -0.55
C ILE A 514 12.28 12.27 0.56
N SER A 515 11.62 12.26 1.72
CA SER A 515 12.00 13.10 2.85
C SER A 515 12.97 12.43 3.83
N SER A 516 13.45 11.21 3.51
CA SER A 516 14.20 10.36 4.45
C SER A 516 13.49 10.17 5.80
N GLY A 517 12.16 10.12 5.78
CA GLY A 517 11.28 9.96 6.94
C GLY A 517 11.01 11.26 7.71
N LYS A 518 11.54 12.40 7.26
CA LYS A 518 11.47 13.68 8.00
C LYS A 518 10.24 14.52 7.67
N ALA A 519 9.45 14.14 6.68
CA ALA A 519 8.19 14.82 6.38
C ALA A 519 7.02 14.15 7.09
N THR A 520 6.15 14.95 7.71
CA THR A 520 4.88 14.50 8.24
C THR A 520 3.72 15.03 7.41
N PHE A 521 2.63 14.27 7.37
CA PHE A 521 1.45 14.58 6.58
C PHE A 521 0.19 14.29 7.39
N ASP A 522 -0.77 15.21 7.29
CA ASP A 522 -2.13 15.01 7.76
C ASP A 522 -3.09 15.75 6.82
N TYR A 523 -4.37 15.39 6.83
CA TYR A 523 -5.33 15.98 5.90
C TYR A 523 -6.73 16.14 6.48
N GLN A 524 -7.47 17.09 5.92
CA GLN A 524 -8.87 17.34 6.24
C GLN A 524 -9.73 17.29 4.98
N TYR A 525 -10.92 16.73 5.07
CA TYR A 525 -11.85 16.67 3.95
C TYR A 525 -12.22 18.07 3.44
N ALA A 526 -12.10 18.30 2.13
CA ALA A 526 -12.26 19.60 1.47
C ALA A 526 -13.29 19.57 0.33
N GLY A 527 -14.25 18.66 0.39
CA GLY A 527 -15.36 18.59 -0.57
C GLY A 527 -15.06 17.72 -1.79
N TYR A 528 -15.54 18.16 -2.96
CA TYR A 528 -15.52 17.40 -4.21
C TYR A 528 -15.00 18.26 -5.37
N SER A 529 -14.21 17.66 -6.28
CA SER A 529 -13.82 18.27 -7.56
C SER A 529 -14.19 17.40 -8.76
N PRO A 530 -14.35 17.99 -9.96
CA PRO A 530 -14.57 17.23 -11.20
C PRO A 530 -13.45 16.27 -11.53
N LEU A 531 -13.79 15.10 -12.09
CA LEU A 531 -12.84 14.13 -12.61
C LEU A 531 -13.37 13.46 -13.89
N ASN A 532 -12.47 13.18 -14.83
CA ASN A 532 -12.79 12.37 -16.02
C ASN A 532 -12.64 10.88 -15.72
N LEU A 533 -13.78 10.33 -15.30
CA LEU A 533 -14.17 8.93 -15.26
C LEU A 533 -13.72 8.06 -16.46
N ALA A 534 -13.51 6.75 -16.31
CA ALA A 534 -14.00 5.73 -17.23
C ALA A 534 -14.31 4.42 -16.48
N LYS A 535 -15.47 3.82 -16.75
CA LYS A 535 -15.81 2.47 -16.26
C LYS A 535 -15.24 1.44 -17.23
N LEU A 536 -14.27 0.64 -16.79
CA LEU A 536 -13.71 -0.45 -17.58
C LEU A 536 -14.34 -1.76 -17.14
N GLU A 537 -15.04 -2.43 -18.05
CA GLU A 537 -15.71 -3.71 -17.82
C GLU A 537 -14.91 -4.81 -18.52
N ILE A 538 -14.59 -5.90 -17.82
CA ILE A 538 -13.99 -7.07 -18.46
C ILE A 538 -15.11 -8.03 -18.84
N VAL A 539 -15.05 -8.55 -20.06
CA VAL A 539 -16.00 -9.50 -20.62
C VAL A 539 -15.25 -10.77 -21.00
N ILE A 540 -15.72 -11.91 -20.51
CA ILE A 540 -15.17 -13.23 -20.82
C ILE A 540 -16.25 -14.02 -21.53
N ASN A 541 -16.00 -14.36 -22.80
CA ASN A 541 -16.92 -15.11 -23.66
C ASN A 541 -18.36 -14.55 -23.69
N GLY A 542 -18.48 -13.22 -23.78
CA GLY A 542 -19.76 -12.51 -23.87
C GLY A 542 -20.40 -12.11 -22.53
N GLU A 543 -19.95 -12.69 -21.41
CA GLU A 543 -20.44 -12.36 -20.06
C GLU A 543 -19.53 -11.34 -19.36
N ILE A 544 -20.11 -10.36 -18.68
CA ILE A 544 -19.35 -9.36 -17.91
C ILE A 544 -18.81 -10.00 -16.63
N ALA A 545 -17.49 -10.00 -16.47
CA ALA A 545 -16.82 -10.32 -15.22
C ALA A 545 -16.90 -9.10 -14.28
N GLU A 546 -18.00 -9.01 -13.53
CA GLU A 546 -18.31 -7.85 -12.69
C GLU A 546 -17.23 -7.54 -11.64
N GLU A 547 -16.46 -8.53 -11.19
CA GLU A 547 -15.40 -8.37 -10.18
C GLU A 547 -14.16 -7.67 -10.71
N LEU A 548 -13.91 -7.82 -12.00
CA LEU A 548 -12.77 -7.21 -12.67
C LEU A 548 -13.12 -5.81 -13.20
N THR A 549 -14.37 -5.38 -13.00
CA THR A 549 -14.83 -4.05 -13.36
C THR A 549 -14.16 -3.00 -12.47
N THR A 550 -13.45 -2.07 -13.09
CA THR A 550 -12.66 -1.05 -12.36
C THR A 550 -12.92 0.35 -12.89
N ILE A 551 -12.66 1.35 -12.04
CA ILE A 551 -12.74 2.77 -12.38
C ILE A 551 -11.33 3.26 -12.70
N VAL A 552 -11.12 3.61 -13.96
CA VAL A 552 -9.85 4.15 -14.45
C VAL A 552 -10.03 5.60 -14.86
N GLU A 553 -8.93 6.35 -14.93
CA GLU A 553 -8.95 7.64 -15.60
C GLU A 553 -9.10 7.44 -17.11
N TRP A 554 -9.84 8.33 -17.76
CA TRP A 554 -10.08 8.27 -19.21
C TRP A 554 -8.79 8.08 -20.03
N SER A 555 -7.73 8.80 -19.69
CA SER A 555 -6.42 8.72 -20.37
C SER A 555 -5.75 7.35 -20.25
N LYS A 556 -6.00 6.61 -19.16
CA LYS A 556 -5.39 5.30 -18.88
C LYS A 556 -6.22 4.12 -19.38
N LEU A 557 -7.44 4.37 -19.89
CA LEU A 557 -8.42 3.35 -20.25
C LEU A 557 -7.86 2.25 -21.18
N LYS A 558 -7.22 2.64 -22.29
CA LYS A 558 -6.66 1.70 -23.28
C LYS A 558 -5.50 0.87 -22.72
N ILE A 559 -4.59 1.52 -22.00
CA ILE A 559 -3.38 0.87 -21.44
C ILE A 559 -3.79 -0.16 -20.40
N VAL A 560 -4.66 0.22 -19.47
CA VAL A 560 -5.15 -0.67 -18.41
C VAL A 560 -5.95 -1.83 -18.99
N GLY A 561 -6.87 -1.56 -19.93
CA GLY A 561 -7.63 -2.61 -20.62
C GLY A 561 -6.74 -3.65 -21.28
N LYS A 562 -5.73 -3.22 -22.05
CA LYS A 562 -4.80 -4.13 -22.73
C LYS A 562 -4.01 -5.00 -21.74
N ARG A 563 -3.51 -4.41 -20.64
CA ARG A 563 -2.77 -5.15 -19.60
C ARG A 563 -3.63 -6.19 -18.90
N LEU A 564 -4.87 -5.85 -18.55
CA LEU A 564 -5.80 -6.79 -17.90
C LEU A 564 -6.17 -7.95 -18.81
N CYS A 565 -6.51 -7.68 -20.07
CA CYS A 565 -6.79 -8.74 -21.04
C CYS A 565 -5.58 -9.67 -21.25
N ALA A 566 -4.36 -9.12 -21.35
CA ALA A 566 -3.15 -9.92 -21.49
C ALA A 566 -2.91 -10.81 -20.26
N LYS A 567 -3.04 -10.25 -19.05
CA LYS A 567 -2.84 -11.02 -17.82
C LYS A 567 -3.88 -12.14 -17.64
N LEU A 568 -5.13 -11.88 -18.01
CA LEU A 568 -6.19 -12.88 -18.00
C LEU A 568 -5.90 -14.00 -19.01
N LYS A 569 -5.38 -13.66 -20.19
CA LYS A 569 -4.99 -14.66 -21.20
C LYS A 569 -3.90 -15.59 -20.66
N ASP A 570 -2.95 -15.07 -19.90
CA ASP A 570 -1.85 -15.87 -19.33
C ASP A 570 -2.30 -16.79 -18.18
N LEU A 571 -3.36 -16.42 -17.46
CA LEU A 571 -3.82 -17.14 -16.26
C LEU A 571 -5.01 -18.07 -16.52
N ILE A 572 -5.84 -17.79 -17.52
CA ILE A 572 -6.97 -18.64 -17.89
C ILE A 572 -6.42 -19.87 -18.62
N PRO A 573 -6.66 -21.10 -18.13
CA PRO A 573 -6.20 -22.31 -18.79
C PRO A 573 -6.81 -22.47 -20.19
N GLN A 574 -6.12 -23.19 -21.08
CA GLN A 574 -6.69 -23.50 -22.40
C GLN A 574 -7.92 -24.39 -22.26
N HIS A 575 -8.93 -24.11 -23.08
CA HIS A 575 -10.14 -24.90 -23.20
C HIS A 575 -10.23 -25.55 -24.58
N VAL A 576 -11.18 -26.46 -24.78
CA VAL A 576 -11.44 -27.09 -26.09
C VAL A 576 -11.78 -26.03 -27.14
N ASN A 577 -12.56 -25.02 -26.76
CA ASN A 577 -12.88 -23.87 -27.60
C ASN A 577 -12.01 -22.67 -27.21
N ALA A 578 -11.76 -21.78 -28.17
CA ALA A 578 -11.10 -20.53 -27.90
C ALA A 578 -11.92 -19.66 -26.94
N VAL A 579 -11.25 -18.99 -26.00
CA VAL A 579 -11.89 -18.12 -25.01
C VAL A 579 -11.58 -16.66 -25.34
N GLY A 580 -12.61 -15.89 -25.68
CA GLY A 580 -12.50 -14.45 -25.91
C GLY A 580 -12.47 -13.67 -24.60
N ILE A 581 -11.50 -12.77 -24.45
CA ILE A 581 -11.36 -11.86 -23.31
C ILE A 581 -11.36 -10.43 -23.86
N GLU A 582 -12.35 -9.63 -23.49
CA GLU A 582 -12.54 -8.27 -23.97
C GLU A 582 -12.53 -7.30 -22.78
N ALA A 583 -11.92 -6.14 -22.95
CA ALA A 583 -12.10 -5.00 -22.06
C ALA A 583 -12.99 -3.99 -22.78
N LYS A 584 -14.14 -3.65 -22.19
CA LYS A 584 -15.14 -2.75 -22.76
C LYS A 584 -15.30 -1.48 -21.95
N HIS A 585 -15.72 -0.43 -22.65
CA HIS A 585 -16.18 0.82 -22.06
C HIS A 585 -17.47 1.26 -22.76
N ASN A 586 -18.56 1.41 -22.01
CA ASN A 586 -19.89 1.74 -22.56
C ASN A 586 -20.34 0.80 -23.71
N GLY A 587 -19.93 -0.47 -23.68
CA GLY A 587 -20.24 -1.47 -24.72
C GLY A 587 -19.25 -1.52 -25.89
N GLU A 588 -18.35 -0.55 -26.03
CA GLU A 588 -17.29 -0.57 -27.05
C GLU A 588 -16.07 -1.35 -26.57
N VAL A 589 -15.47 -2.16 -27.44
CA VAL A 589 -14.26 -2.92 -27.14
C VAL A 589 -13.04 -1.99 -27.17
N VAL A 590 -12.37 -1.86 -26.03
CA VAL A 590 -11.15 -1.07 -25.84
C VAL A 590 -9.91 -1.92 -26.10
N ALA A 591 -9.92 -3.17 -25.66
CA ALA A 591 -8.86 -4.14 -25.89
C ALA A 591 -9.46 -5.55 -25.95
N MET A 592 -8.79 -6.46 -26.67
CA MET A 592 -9.22 -7.85 -26.79
C MET A 592 -8.00 -8.77 -26.80
N GLN A 593 -8.16 -9.93 -26.19
CA GLN A 593 -7.24 -11.06 -26.23
C GLN A 593 -8.03 -12.35 -26.39
N THR A 594 -7.38 -13.40 -26.87
CA THR A 594 -7.99 -14.71 -27.03
C THR A 594 -7.06 -15.77 -26.47
N VAL A 595 -7.57 -16.62 -25.60
CA VAL A 595 -6.90 -17.87 -25.22
C VAL A 595 -7.19 -18.88 -26.33
N PRO A 596 -6.18 -19.40 -27.03
CA PRO A 596 -6.39 -20.35 -28.09
C PRO A 596 -7.00 -21.65 -27.54
N GLY A 597 -7.90 -22.26 -28.32
CA GLY A 597 -8.40 -23.60 -28.00
C GLY A 597 -7.35 -24.68 -28.31
N PHE A 598 -7.48 -25.85 -27.71
CA PHE A 598 -6.64 -27.00 -28.06
C PHE A 598 -6.75 -27.31 -29.56
N LYS A 599 -5.60 -27.40 -30.25
CA LYS A 599 -5.53 -27.96 -31.61
C LYS A 599 -5.50 -29.48 -31.47
N ILE A 600 -6.63 -30.13 -31.69
CA ILE A 600 -6.74 -31.59 -31.62
C ILE A 600 -6.87 -32.15 -33.04
N ASP A 601 -6.06 -33.15 -33.39
CA ASP A 601 -6.22 -33.92 -34.64
C ASP A 601 -7.59 -34.62 -34.61
N PRO A 602 -8.42 -34.52 -35.67
CA PRO A 602 -9.75 -35.15 -35.72
C PRO A 602 -9.78 -36.63 -35.32
N ARG A 603 -8.66 -37.35 -35.47
CA ARG A 603 -8.54 -38.78 -35.13
C ARG A 603 -8.29 -39.06 -33.64
N GLU A 604 -7.71 -38.11 -32.89
CA GLU A 604 -7.39 -38.24 -31.45
C GLU A 604 -8.41 -37.53 -30.54
N ALA A 605 -9.34 -36.78 -31.13
CA ALA A 605 -10.29 -35.93 -30.41
C ALA A 605 -11.26 -36.65 -29.46
N PHE A 606 -11.53 -37.93 -29.70
CA PHE A 606 -12.49 -38.70 -28.88
C PHE A 606 -11.88 -39.13 -27.53
N GLU A 607 -10.68 -39.73 -27.54
CA GLU A 607 -9.99 -40.16 -26.31
C GLU A 607 -9.57 -38.97 -25.46
N LEU A 608 -9.03 -37.90 -26.08
CA LEU A 608 -8.64 -36.70 -25.34
C LEU A 608 -9.86 -35.98 -24.74
N ARG A 609 -10.99 -35.89 -25.45
CA ARG A 609 -12.25 -35.37 -24.89
C ARG A 609 -12.72 -36.21 -23.72
N TYR A 610 -12.68 -37.54 -23.84
CA TYR A 610 -13.10 -38.43 -22.77
C TYR A 610 -12.22 -38.24 -21.53
N LYS A 611 -10.89 -38.16 -21.71
CA LYS A 611 -9.92 -37.96 -20.63
C LYS A 611 -10.04 -36.58 -19.98
N LEU A 612 -10.10 -35.48 -20.76
CA LEU A 612 -10.36 -34.13 -20.25
C LEU A 612 -11.71 -34.02 -19.55
N THR A 613 -12.74 -34.74 -20.02
CA THR A 613 -14.05 -34.75 -19.35
C THR A 613 -14.01 -35.54 -18.04
N GLN A 614 -13.20 -36.60 -17.96
CA GLN A 614 -12.94 -37.33 -16.71
C GLN A 614 -12.09 -36.49 -15.74
N ASP A 615 -11.01 -35.85 -16.20
CA ASP A 615 -10.17 -34.95 -15.40
C ASP A 615 -10.99 -33.77 -14.88
N LEU A 616 -11.85 -33.16 -15.72
CA LEU A 616 -12.78 -32.10 -15.29
C LEU A 616 -13.85 -32.62 -14.32
N LYS A 617 -14.27 -33.89 -14.42
CA LYS A 617 -15.16 -34.54 -13.44
C LYS A 617 -14.45 -34.84 -12.13
N GLU A 618 -13.20 -35.28 -12.16
CA GLU A 618 -12.36 -35.52 -11.00
C GLU A 618 -12.02 -34.20 -10.29
N MET A 619 -11.63 -33.16 -11.02
CA MET A 619 -11.47 -31.79 -10.49
C MET A 619 -12.80 -31.27 -9.91
N ARG A 620 -13.94 -31.50 -10.58
CA ARG A 620 -15.27 -31.19 -10.03
C ARG A 620 -15.61 -31.95 -8.75
N ASN A 621 -15.08 -33.17 -8.58
CA ASN A 621 -15.33 -34.01 -7.41
C ASN A 621 -14.37 -33.72 -6.26
N GLN A 622 -13.10 -33.37 -6.54
CA GLN A 622 -12.06 -33.02 -5.57
C GLN A 622 -12.22 -31.57 -5.07
N GLU A 623 -12.61 -30.63 -5.94
CA GLU A 623 -12.78 -29.20 -5.63
C GLU A 623 -14.25 -28.76 -5.61
N LYS A 624 -15.15 -29.56 -5.02
CA LYS A 624 -16.59 -29.26 -4.93
C LYS A 624 -16.92 -27.89 -4.29
N ASN A 625 -15.94 -27.23 -3.64
CA ASN A 625 -16.11 -25.96 -2.95
C ASN A 625 -15.41 -24.74 -3.61
N ASP A 626 -14.60 -24.90 -4.67
CA ASP A 626 -13.71 -23.82 -5.19
C ASP A 626 -13.77 -23.51 -6.71
N LEU A 627 -14.62 -24.21 -7.47
CA LEU A 627 -14.79 -23.99 -8.92
C LEU A 627 -15.98 -23.07 -9.23
N ARG A 628 -15.82 -22.13 -10.19
CA ARG A 628 -16.91 -21.22 -10.63
C ARG A 628 -17.01 -21.10 -12.14
N THR A 629 -18.23 -20.83 -12.61
CA THR A 629 -18.57 -20.76 -14.04
C THR A 629 -18.88 -19.31 -14.42
N VAL A 630 -18.19 -18.75 -15.41
CA VAL A 630 -18.49 -17.45 -16.03
C VAL A 630 -18.62 -17.70 -17.54
N GLY A 631 -19.75 -17.33 -18.16
CA GLY A 631 -19.92 -17.45 -19.62
C GLY A 631 -19.72 -18.86 -20.17
N GLN A 632 -20.27 -19.88 -19.50
CA GLN A 632 -20.12 -21.31 -19.80
C GLN A 632 -18.70 -21.88 -19.61
N ILE A 633 -17.75 -21.08 -19.13
CA ILE A 633 -16.35 -21.49 -18.90
C ILE A 633 -16.09 -21.54 -17.39
N VAL A 634 -15.47 -22.63 -16.93
CA VAL A 634 -15.08 -22.77 -15.53
C VAL A 634 -13.74 -22.07 -15.33
N VAL A 635 -13.74 -20.91 -14.69
CA VAL A 635 -12.53 -20.15 -14.35
C VAL A 635 -12.23 -20.40 -12.87
N PRO A 636 -11.06 -20.98 -12.53
CA PRO A 636 -10.68 -21.23 -11.14
C PRO A 636 -10.65 -19.95 -10.29
N ARG A 637 -11.10 -20.02 -9.04
CA ARG A 637 -11.14 -18.86 -8.13
C ARG A 637 -9.77 -18.22 -7.91
N ASN A 638 -8.71 -19.02 -7.88
CA ASN A 638 -7.34 -18.55 -7.75
C ASN A 638 -6.89 -17.66 -8.92
N VAL A 639 -7.45 -17.82 -10.13
CA VAL A 639 -7.19 -16.96 -11.29
C VAL A 639 -7.75 -15.57 -11.02
N PHE A 640 -8.98 -15.46 -10.53
CA PHE A 640 -9.56 -14.17 -10.14
C PHE A 640 -8.76 -13.48 -9.04
N ILE A 641 -8.36 -14.22 -8.01
CA ILE A 641 -7.52 -13.69 -6.92
C ILE A 641 -6.20 -13.13 -7.48
N LYS A 642 -5.49 -13.90 -8.31
CA LYS A 642 -4.23 -13.47 -8.94
C LYS A 642 -4.40 -12.25 -9.84
N VAL A 643 -5.51 -12.13 -10.56
CA VAL A 643 -5.80 -10.96 -11.41
C VAL A 643 -6.16 -9.74 -10.56
N LEU A 644 -6.93 -9.92 -9.49
CA LEU A 644 -7.24 -8.86 -8.55
C LEU A 644 -5.98 -8.37 -7.82
N GLU A 645 -5.09 -9.27 -7.40
CA GLU A 645 -3.75 -8.93 -6.88
C GLU A 645 -2.93 -8.18 -7.93
N TYR A 646 -2.98 -8.59 -9.20
CA TYR A 646 -2.32 -7.87 -10.28
C TYR A 646 -2.89 -6.46 -10.48
N ILE A 647 -4.21 -6.29 -10.42
CA ILE A 647 -4.88 -4.98 -10.44
C ILE A 647 -4.40 -4.14 -9.26
N ILE A 648 -4.38 -4.70 -8.05
CA ILE A 648 -3.88 -4.04 -6.84
C ILE A 648 -2.44 -3.56 -7.08
N ASN A 649 -1.53 -4.45 -7.47
CA ASN A 649 -0.12 -4.10 -7.71
C ASN A 649 0.05 -3.05 -8.82
N MET A 650 -0.75 -3.11 -9.86
CA MET A 650 -0.72 -2.14 -10.96
C MET A 650 -1.29 -0.77 -10.54
N MET A 651 -2.31 -0.75 -9.69
CA MET A 651 -2.89 0.48 -9.12
C MET A 651 -2.02 1.07 -8.01
N GLU A 652 -1.25 0.24 -7.31
CA GLU A 652 -0.28 0.66 -6.29
C GLU A 652 0.97 1.32 -6.88
N GLU A 653 1.16 1.35 -8.20
CA GLU A 653 2.42 1.81 -8.84
C GLU A 653 3.67 1.22 -8.16
N LYS A 654 3.54 0.03 -7.56
CA LYS A 654 4.63 -0.66 -6.88
C LYS A 654 5.56 -1.24 -7.94
N LYS A 655 6.53 -0.43 -8.35
CA LYS A 655 7.76 -0.93 -8.96
C LYS A 655 8.63 -1.51 -7.84
N ASN A 656 8.23 -2.68 -7.31
CA ASN A 656 8.75 -3.25 -6.06
C ASN A 656 10.22 -3.70 -6.13
N LYS A 657 10.74 -3.96 -7.32
CA LYS A 657 12.07 -4.52 -7.52
C LYS A 657 12.87 -3.66 -8.49
N LYS A 658 14.06 -3.23 -8.06
CA LYS A 658 14.98 -2.37 -8.81
C LYS A 658 15.91 -3.23 -9.67
N ILE A 659 15.94 -2.96 -10.97
CA ILE A 659 16.75 -3.69 -11.95
C ILE A 659 17.78 -2.73 -12.51
N LEU A 660 19.06 -2.94 -12.18
CA LEU A 660 20.16 -2.16 -12.70
C LEU A 660 20.55 -2.70 -14.08
N VAL A 661 20.58 -1.85 -15.10
CA VAL A 661 21.00 -2.21 -16.46
C VAL A 661 22.22 -1.38 -16.83
N THR A 662 23.37 -2.04 -16.95
CA THR A 662 24.60 -1.38 -17.42
C THR A 662 24.73 -1.49 -18.93
N GLY A 663 25.27 -0.46 -19.57
CA GLY A 663 25.28 -0.36 -21.03
C GLY A 663 23.91 0.03 -21.60
N ALA A 664 23.07 0.70 -20.80
CA ALA A 664 21.69 1.05 -21.14
C ALA A 664 21.56 1.97 -22.37
N SER A 665 22.61 2.70 -22.75
CA SER A 665 22.63 3.50 -23.99
C SER A 665 23.00 2.69 -25.25
N GLY A 666 23.35 1.41 -25.11
CA GLY A 666 23.66 0.50 -26.20
C GLY A 666 22.42 -0.05 -26.91
N LEU A 667 22.61 -0.68 -28.07
CA LEU A 667 21.53 -1.19 -28.91
C LEU A 667 20.55 -2.10 -28.13
N LEU A 668 21.06 -3.09 -27.41
CA LEU A 668 20.24 -3.98 -26.57
C LEU A 668 19.77 -3.29 -25.29
N GLY A 669 20.64 -2.51 -24.64
CA GLY A 669 20.35 -1.84 -23.37
C GLY A 669 19.13 -0.93 -23.42
N ARG A 670 18.94 -0.18 -24.53
CA ARG A 670 17.78 0.70 -24.74
C ARG A 670 16.47 -0.08 -24.75
N GLU A 671 16.44 -1.21 -25.45
CA GLU A 671 15.25 -2.07 -25.53
C GLU A 671 14.97 -2.79 -24.21
N ILE A 672 16.01 -3.16 -23.45
CA ILE A 672 15.85 -3.68 -22.09
C ILE A 672 15.23 -2.62 -21.18
N ILE A 673 15.77 -1.39 -21.13
CA ILE A 673 15.20 -0.32 -20.31
C ILE A 673 13.73 -0.07 -20.68
N LYS A 674 13.42 0.10 -21.96
CA LYS A 674 12.06 0.29 -22.45
C LYS A 674 11.13 -0.83 -22.01
N LYS A 675 11.56 -2.10 -22.15
CA LYS A 675 10.77 -3.26 -21.75
C LYS A 675 10.49 -3.28 -20.24
N PHE A 676 11.49 -2.96 -19.43
CA PHE A 676 11.35 -2.97 -17.97
C PHE A 676 10.57 -1.74 -17.47
N GLU A 677 10.66 -0.58 -18.12
CA GLU A 677 9.86 0.61 -17.81
C GLU A 677 8.36 0.39 -17.99
N GLU A 678 7.96 -0.38 -19.01
CA GLU A 678 6.59 -0.80 -19.29
C GLU A 678 6.04 -1.83 -18.29
N SER A 679 6.88 -2.34 -17.39
CA SER A 679 6.59 -3.46 -16.48
C SER A 679 6.42 -3.05 -15.01
N VAL A 680 6.32 -4.05 -14.12
CA VAL A 680 6.25 -3.90 -12.65
C VAL A 680 7.62 -3.65 -12.01
N PHE A 681 8.69 -3.50 -12.78
CA PHE A 681 10.06 -3.29 -12.28
C PHE A 681 10.50 -1.82 -12.36
N ASN A 682 11.38 -1.42 -11.43
CA ASN A 682 12.05 -0.12 -11.47
C ASN A 682 13.38 -0.26 -12.19
N ALA A 683 13.43 0.11 -13.47
CA ALA A 683 14.65 0.05 -14.26
C ALA A 683 15.57 1.24 -13.93
N ILE A 684 16.83 0.95 -13.60
CA ILE A 684 17.88 1.95 -13.39
C ILE A 684 18.92 1.72 -14.48
N GLY A 685 18.99 2.61 -15.47
CA GLY A 685 19.94 2.47 -16.56
C GLY A 685 21.21 3.28 -16.33
N THR A 686 22.37 2.68 -16.63
CA THR A 686 23.67 3.35 -16.54
C THR A 686 24.46 3.30 -17.85
N CYS A 687 25.26 4.33 -18.08
CA CYS A 687 26.25 4.38 -19.15
C CYS A 687 27.42 5.29 -18.81
N LEU A 688 28.59 5.04 -19.37
CA LEU A 688 29.74 5.95 -19.23
C LEU A 688 29.54 7.24 -20.02
N ASN A 689 29.08 7.09 -21.28
CA ASN A 689 28.93 8.14 -22.26
C ASN A 689 27.46 8.24 -22.69
N ARG A 690 26.98 9.47 -22.94
CA ARG A 690 25.60 9.80 -23.39
C ARG A 690 24.52 9.73 -22.30
N ALA A 691 24.89 9.89 -21.03
CA ALA A 691 23.96 9.92 -19.90
C ALA A 691 22.83 10.96 -20.09
N ASP A 692 23.20 12.20 -20.43
CA ASP A 692 22.25 13.31 -20.59
C ASP A 692 21.24 13.07 -21.74
N LYS A 693 21.71 12.48 -22.85
CA LYS A 693 20.88 12.22 -24.04
C LYS A 693 19.71 11.27 -23.75
N TYR A 694 19.94 10.29 -22.87
CA TYR A 694 18.99 9.22 -22.58
C TYR A 694 18.40 9.31 -21.18
N ASN A 695 18.68 10.39 -20.44
CA ASN A 695 18.31 10.55 -19.04
C ASN A 695 18.74 9.34 -18.18
N LEU A 696 19.98 8.87 -18.38
CA LEU A 696 20.57 7.73 -17.69
C LEU A 696 21.59 8.21 -16.65
N HIS A 697 21.93 7.32 -15.71
CA HIS A 697 22.99 7.62 -14.74
C HIS A 697 24.38 7.42 -15.36
N LYS A 698 25.28 8.38 -15.13
CA LYS A 698 26.69 8.22 -15.47
C LYS A 698 27.36 7.25 -14.50
N LEU A 699 27.99 6.21 -15.02
CA LEU A 699 28.73 5.23 -14.23
C LEU A 699 29.96 4.75 -15.00
N ASP A 700 31.12 4.84 -14.37
CA ASP A 700 32.33 4.20 -14.87
C ASP A 700 32.47 2.81 -14.24
N LEU A 701 32.46 1.77 -15.07
CA LEU A 701 32.52 0.38 -14.59
C LEU A 701 33.96 -0.08 -14.31
N THR A 702 34.97 0.63 -14.84
CA THR A 702 36.38 0.28 -14.58
C THR A 702 36.84 0.79 -13.21
N ASP A 703 36.18 1.80 -12.66
CA ASP A 703 36.42 2.29 -11.30
C ASP A 703 35.58 1.51 -10.27
N PHE A 704 36.25 0.63 -9.52
CA PHE A 704 35.60 -0.19 -8.50
C PHE A 704 34.83 0.63 -7.46
N LYS A 705 35.39 1.75 -6.98
CA LYS A 705 34.78 2.56 -5.93
C LYS A 705 33.54 3.28 -6.46
N ASN A 706 33.59 3.76 -7.70
CA ASN A 706 32.43 4.38 -8.32
C ASN A 706 31.26 3.39 -8.49
N VAL A 707 31.55 2.13 -8.85
CA VAL A 707 30.54 1.06 -8.93
C VAL A 707 29.98 0.72 -7.55
N GLU A 708 30.82 0.63 -6.53
CA GLU A 708 30.41 0.32 -5.15
C GLU A 708 29.48 1.41 -4.59
N GLU A 709 29.88 2.68 -4.66
CA GLU A 709 29.07 3.81 -4.21
C GLU A 709 27.73 3.90 -4.96
N PHE A 710 27.73 3.59 -6.25
CA PHE A 710 26.50 3.60 -7.05
C PHE A 710 25.55 2.46 -6.65
N ILE A 711 26.07 1.25 -6.45
CA ILE A 711 25.27 0.10 -6.01
C ILE A 711 24.73 0.35 -4.60
N ASP A 712 25.52 0.94 -3.70
CA ASP A 712 25.08 1.28 -2.35
C ASP A 712 24.01 2.36 -2.34
N LYS A 713 24.11 3.34 -3.24
CA LYS A 713 23.10 4.38 -3.39
C LYS A 713 21.79 3.86 -4.00
N THR A 714 21.89 2.93 -4.94
CA THR A 714 20.73 2.48 -5.73
C THR A 714 20.06 1.24 -5.17
N GLU A 715 20.79 0.39 -4.43
CA GLU A 715 20.35 -0.87 -3.83
C GLU A 715 19.55 -1.74 -4.82
N PRO A 716 20.13 -2.18 -5.94
CA PRO A 716 19.41 -2.96 -6.94
C PRO A 716 19.12 -4.39 -6.44
N ASP A 717 17.95 -4.93 -6.79
CA ASP A 717 17.57 -6.32 -6.50
C ASP A 717 18.11 -7.31 -7.54
N PHE A 718 18.45 -6.83 -8.73
CA PHE A 718 19.02 -7.62 -9.82
C PHE A 718 19.85 -6.75 -10.76
N ILE A 719 20.93 -7.29 -11.33
CA ILE A 719 21.81 -6.58 -12.26
C ILE A 719 21.81 -7.25 -13.63
N ILE A 720 21.60 -6.48 -14.70
CA ILE A 720 21.80 -6.90 -16.09
C ILE A 720 23.04 -6.18 -16.63
N HIS A 721 24.05 -6.96 -17.03
CA HIS A 721 25.29 -6.44 -17.58
C HIS A 721 25.36 -6.61 -19.09
N SER A 722 25.14 -5.50 -19.80
CA SER A 722 25.15 -5.44 -21.27
C SER A 722 26.25 -4.53 -21.86
N ALA A 723 27.03 -3.87 -21.00
CA ALA A 723 28.16 -3.04 -21.43
C ALA A 723 29.30 -3.93 -21.98
N ALA A 724 29.74 -3.66 -23.21
CA ALA A 724 30.91 -4.31 -23.82
C ALA A 724 31.36 -3.57 -25.09
N GLN A 725 32.65 -3.68 -25.42
CA GLN A 725 33.13 -3.54 -26.79
C GLN A 725 32.74 -4.80 -27.57
N ARG A 726 31.85 -4.62 -28.55
CA ARG A 726 31.16 -5.71 -29.26
C ARG A 726 31.71 -6.01 -30.65
N ALA A 727 32.55 -5.14 -31.20
CA ALA A 727 33.08 -5.28 -32.56
C ALA A 727 34.40 -6.05 -32.53
N PRO A 728 34.48 -7.29 -33.06
CA PRO A 728 35.71 -8.08 -32.94
C PRO A 728 36.93 -7.43 -33.59
N ASP A 729 36.73 -6.67 -34.68
CA ASP A 729 37.81 -5.92 -35.33
C ASP A 729 38.35 -4.78 -34.45
N GLN A 730 37.51 -4.17 -33.61
CA GLN A 730 37.95 -3.15 -32.66
C GLN A 730 38.64 -3.76 -31.45
N VAL A 731 38.15 -4.92 -30.98
CA VAL A 731 38.80 -5.69 -29.92
C VAL A 731 40.19 -6.15 -30.35
N ASP A 732 40.35 -6.61 -31.58
CA ASP A 732 41.66 -7.07 -32.04
C ASP A 732 42.66 -5.91 -32.22
N LYS A 733 42.18 -4.76 -32.70
CA LYS A 733 42.98 -3.53 -32.83
C LYS A 733 43.44 -2.95 -31.50
N ASN A 734 42.60 -2.99 -30.47
CA ASN A 734 42.93 -2.47 -29.13
C ASN A 734 42.42 -3.43 -28.06
N PHE A 735 43.15 -4.53 -27.88
CA PHE A 735 42.76 -5.61 -26.98
C PHE A 735 42.81 -5.19 -25.51
N GLU A 736 43.80 -4.39 -25.11
CA GLU A 736 43.93 -3.94 -23.72
C GLU A 736 42.71 -3.12 -23.28
N ALA A 737 42.33 -2.09 -24.04
CA ALA A 737 41.14 -1.29 -23.71
C ALA A 737 39.84 -2.11 -23.77
N ALA A 738 39.76 -3.08 -24.68
CA ALA A 738 38.62 -3.99 -24.76
C ALA A 738 38.56 -4.97 -23.58
N ALA A 739 39.69 -5.46 -23.10
CA ALA A 739 39.79 -6.32 -21.93
C ALA A 739 39.44 -5.55 -20.65
N GLU A 740 39.85 -4.29 -20.53
CA GLU A 740 39.46 -3.41 -19.43
C GLU A 740 37.94 -3.27 -19.33
N LEU A 741 37.26 -3.04 -20.46
CA LEU A 741 35.81 -2.91 -20.49
C LEU A 741 35.04 -4.25 -20.44
N ASN A 742 35.54 -5.30 -21.08
CA ASN A 742 34.80 -6.56 -21.20
C ASN A 742 35.09 -7.56 -20.07
N VAL A 743 36.23 -7.43 -19.39
CA VAL A 743 36.70 -8.38 -18.37
C VAL A 743 36.81 -7.68 -17.02
N HIS A 744 37.63 -6.62 -16.89
CA HIS A 744 37.86 -5.95 -15.60
C HIS A 744 36.59 -5.27 -15.07
N ALA A 745 35.82 -4.57 -15.91
CA ALA A 745 34.52 -4.02 -15.53
C ALA A 745 33.51 -5.10 -15.09
N THR A 746 33.50 -6.27 -15.76
CA THR A 746 32.66 -7.41 -15.34
C THR A 746 33.10 -7.95 -13.99
N GLN A 747 34.41 -8.04 -13.74
CA GLN A 747 34.98 -8.47 -12.47
C GLN A 747 34.58 -7.55 -11.31
N ASN A 748 34.67 -6.23 -11.51
CA ASN A 748 34.26 -5.24 -10.51
C ASN A 748 32.79 -5.45 -10.13
N LEU A 749 31.92 -5.52 -11.14
CA LEU A 749 30.48 -5.65 -10.94
C LEU A 749 30.09 -6.99 -10.29
N ALA A 750 30.67 -8.10 -10.77
CA ALA A 750 30.41 -9.43 -10.22
C ALA A 750 30.89 -9.56 -8.77
N ARG A 751 32.05 -8.97 -8.43
CA ARG A 751 32.57 -8.96 -7.06
C ARG A 751 31.67 -8.20 -6.10
N ILE A 752 31.22 -7.00 -6.48
CA ILE A 752 30.32 -6.19 -5.64
C ILE A 752 28.95 -6.89 -5.52
N ALA A 753 28.42 -7.41 -6.62
CA ALA A 753 27.17 -8.16 -6.63
C ALA A 753 27.23 -9.37 -5.68
N ALA A 754 28.34 -10.12 -5.68
CA ALA A 754 28.54 -11.25 -4.75
C ALA A 754 28.61 -10.80 -3.29
N ILE A 755 29.37 -9.74 -2.98
CA ILE A 755 29.48 -9.18 -1.62
C ILE A 755 28.10 -8.75 -1.09
N LYS A 756 27.29 -8.14 -1.95
CA LYS A 756 25.95 -7.62 -1.60
C LYS A 756 24.85 -8.65 -1.80
N THR A 757 25.18 -9.89 -2.16
CA THR A 757 24.21 -10.98 -2.46
C THR A 757 23.15 -10.60 -3.49
N ILE A 758 23.54 -9.82 -4.50
CA ILE A 758 22.66 -9.38 -5.60
C ILE A 758 22.88 -10.31 -6.80
N PRO A 759 21.84 -11.01 -7.30
CA PRO A 759 21.96 -11.84 -8.49
C PRO A 759 22.16 -11.00 -9.76
N MET A 760 22.94 -11.54 -10.69
CA MET A 760 23.35 -10.86 -11.92
C MET A 760 23.13 -11.72 -13.17
N MET A 761 22.75 -11.07 -14.27
CA MET A 761 22.74 -11.63 -15.62
C MET A 761 23.83 -10.98 -16.47
N PHE A 762 24.73 -11.80 -17.00
CA PHE A 762 25.74 -11.38 -17.97
C PHE A 762 25.30 -11.68 -19.40
N ILE A 763 25.36 -10.67 -20.27
CA ILE A 763 25.08 -10.84 -21.70
C ILE A 763 26.37 -11.24 -22.44
N SER A 764 26.40 -12.50 -22.86
CA SER A 764 27.49 -13.13 -23.62
C SER A 764 27.17 -13.22 -25.12
N THR A 765 27.93 -13.99 -25.89
CA THR A 765 27.85 -14.08 -27.35
C THR A 765 27.98 -15.52 -27.83
N ASP A 766 27.42 -15.82 -29.00
CA ASP A 766 27.66 -17.03 -29.79
C ASP A 766 29.12 -17.20 -30.26
N TYR A 767 29.94 -16.14 -30.24
CA TYR A 767 31.37 -16.17 -30.60
C TYR A 767 32.28 -16.85 -29.56
N VAL A 768 31.72 -17.31 -28.44
CA VAL A 768 32.44 -18.19 -27.50
C VAL A 768 32.68 -19.58 -28.09
N PHE A 769 32.02 -19.92 -29.20
CA PHE A 769 32.18 -21.17 -29.93
C PHE A 769 32.99 -21.00 -31.23
N ASP A 770 33.55 -22.10 -31.72
CA ASP A 770 34.39 -22.12 -32.92
C ASP A 770 33.59 -22.13 -34.24
N GLY A 771 32.31 -22.53 -34.16
CA GLY A 771 31.40 -22.60 -35.30
C GLY A 771 31.46 -23.92 -36.08
N ASN A 772 32.11 -24.96 -35.56
CA ASN A 772 32.32 -26.23 -36.28
C ASN A 772 31.17 -27.25 -36.09
N ASN A 773 30.52 -27.30 -34.93
CA ASN A 773 29.51 -28.32 -34.59
C ASN A 773 28.16 -27.74 -34.09
N PRO A 774 27.46 -26.90 -34.86
CA PRO A 774 26.14 -26.39 -34.48
C PRO A 774 25.01 -27.45 -34.60
N PRO A 775 23.89 -27.32 -33.86
CA PRO A 775 23.62 -26.29 -32.86
C PRO A 775 24.36 -26.56 -31.53
N PHE A 776 25.00 -25.53 -30.99
CA PHE A 776 25.73 -25.62 -29.73
C PHE A 776 24.78 -25.62 -28.54
N LYS A 777 24.96 -26.58 -27.63
CA LYS A 777 24.21 -26.71 -26.38
C LYS A 777 24.80 -25.82 -25.29
N ASP A 778 24.03 -25.60 -24.22
CA ASP A 778 24.51 -24.90 -23.01
C ASP A 778 25.59 -25.65 -22.24
N THR A 779 25.69 -26.96 -22.45
CA THR A 779 26.72 -27.83 -21.87
C THR A 779 27.98 -27.96 -22.71
N ASP A 780 27.99 -27.47 -23.95
CA ASP A 780 29.15 -27.63 -24.84
C ASP A 780 30.30 -26.72 -24.39
N LYS A 781 31.53 -27.24 -24.50
CA LYS A 781 32.74 -26.52 -24.08
C LYS A 781 33.02 -25.37 -25.04
N PRO A 782 33.09 -24.12 -24.57
CA PRO A 782 33.46 -22.98 -25.41
C PRO A 782 34.89 -23.08 -25.95
N ASN A 783 35.09 -22.64 -27.19
CA ASN A 783 36.38 -22.62 -27.89
C ASN A 783 36.42 -21.41 -28.86
N PRO A 784 36.64 -20.18 -28.36
CA PRO A 784 36.53 -18.97 -29.18
C PRO A 784 37.68 -18.88 -30.20
N THR A 785 37.35 -18.47 -31.42
CA THR A 785 38.35 -18.32 -32.51
C THR A 785 38.98 -16.93 -32.55
N ASN A 786 38.47 -15.96 -31.79
CA ASN A 786 38.96 -14.58 -31.77
C ASN A 786 38.97 -13.99 -30.35
N LYS A 787 39.69 -12.87 -30.20
CA LYS A 787 39.86 -12.17 -28.91
C LYS A 787 38.53 -11.65 -28.33
N TYR A 788 37.55 -11.27 -29.15
CA TYR A 788 36.23 -10.87 -28.64
C TYR A 788 35.51 -12.03 -27.95
N GLY A 789 35.44 -13.18 -28.60
CA GLY A 789 34.92 -14.42 -28.01
C GLY A 789 35.65 -14.81 -26.72
N LEU A 790 36.98 -14.64 -26.69
CA LEU A 790 37.78 -14.85 -25.49
C LEU A 790 37.37 -13.93 -24.34
N THR A 791 37.27 -12.61 -24.56
CA THR A 791 36.85 -11.67 -23.50
C THR A 791 35.46 -11.99 -22.95
N LYS A 792 34.54 -12.44 -23.81
CA LYS A 792 33.19 -12.84 -23.39
C LYS A 792 33.20 -14.14 -22.60
N LEU A 793 34.00 -15.12 -23.00
CA LEU A 793 34.18 -16.36 -22.25
C LEU A 793 34.79 -16.08 -20.86
N GLU A 794 35.75 -15.17 -20.74
CA GLU A 794 36.28 -14.76 -19.43
C GLU A 794 35.20 -14.09 -18.57
N GLY A 795 34.36 -13.22 -19.15
CA GLY A 795 33.20 -12.64 -18.46
C GLY A 795 32.18 -13.68 -17.97
N GLU A 796 31.95 -14.76 -18.73
CA GLU A 796 31.11 -15.88 -18.29
C GLU A 796 31.68 -16.56 -17.04
N LYS A 797 32.98 -16.88 -17.06
CA LYS A 797 33.68 -17.50 -15.92
C LYS A 797 33.59 -16.62 -14.68
N ILE A 798 33.98 -15.35 -14.80
CA ILE A 798 33.93 -14.37 -13.70
C ILE A 798 32.53 -14.29 -13.09
N THR A 799 31.50 -14.24 -13.93
CA THR A 799 30.10 -14.14 -13.46
C THR A 799 29.68 -15.41 -12.74
N MET A 800 30.00 -16.59 -13.28
CA MET A 800 29.61 -17.88 -12.68
C MET A 800 30.40 -18.20 -11.41
N ASP A 801 31.68 -17.83 -11.35
CA ASP A 801 32.56 -18.03 -10.20
C ASP A 801 32.18 -17.11 -9.04
N ALA A 802 31.67 -15.91 -9.33
CA ALA A 802 31.25 -14.95 -8.31
C ALA A 802 30.02 -15.43 -7.50
N SER A 803 29.07 -16.12 -8.15
CA SER A 803 27.91 -16.69 -7.46
C SER A 803 27.21 -17.75 -8.31
N SER A 804 26.85 -18.87 -7.67
CA SER A 804 26.02 -19.93 -8.28
C SER A 804 24.59 -19.48 -8.61
N ASP A 805 24.17 -18.31 -8.12
CA ASP A 805 22.84 -17.75 -8.36
C ASP A 805 22.76 -16.91 -9.65
N ASN A 806 23.91 -16.65 -10.27
CA ASN A 806 24.02 -15.82 -11.46
C ASN A 806 23.53 -16.52 -12.74
N ILE A 807 23.31 -15.70 -13.76
CA ILE A 807 22.83 -16.11 -15.08
C ILE A 807 23.78 -15.62 -16.16
N VAL A 808 24.04 -16.47 -17.15
CA VAL A 808 24.69 -16.06 -18.41
C VAL A 808 23.69 -16.26 -19.53
N LEU A 809 23.52 -15.26 -20.39
CA LEU A 809 22.69 -15.36 -21.59
C LEU A 809 23.57 -15.19 -22.83
N ARG A 810 23.82 -16.28 -23.56
CA ARG A 810 24.51 -16.24 -24.86
C ARG A 810 23.52 -15.87 -25.96
N ILE A 811 23.85 -14.84 -26.73
CA ILE A 811 22.99 -14.32 -27.79
C ILE A 811 23.79 -14.17 -29.10
N PRO A 812 23.12 -14.21 -30.26
CA PRO A 812 23.80 -14.08 -31.54
C PRO A 812 23.99 -12.60 -31.89
N VAL A 813 24.44 -12.34 -33.12
CA VAL A 813 24.44 -10.97 -33.67
C VAL A 813 23.04 -10.34 -33.59
N LEU A 814 22.98 -9.08 -33.16
CA LEU A 814 21.72 -8.38 -32.92
C LEU A 814 21.41 -7.35 -34.00
N TYR A 815 20.12 -7.18 -34.29
CA TYR A 815 19.58 -6.08 -35.08
C TYR A 815 18.32 -5.52 -34.40
N GLY A 816 17.95 -4.29 -34.71
CA GLY A 816 16.84 -3.61 -34.06
C GLY A 816 16.86 -2.11 -34.32
N PRO A 817 16.05 -1.33 -33.59
CA PRO A 817 16.03 0.12 -33.71
C PRO A 817 17.40 0.76 -33.43
N VAL A 818 18.00 1.35 -34.46
CA VAL A 818 19.33 2.00 -34.42
C VAL A 818 19.24 3.51 -34.62
N GLU A 819 20.12 4.30 -34.01
CA GLU A 819 20.22 5.74 -34.30
C GLU A 819 20.99 6.03 -35.59
N SER A 820 21.95 5.18 -35.91
CA SER A 820 22.70 5.21 -37.17
C SER A 820 22.91 3.79 -37.69
N PRO A 821 23.01 3.58 -39.01
CA PRO A 821 23.19 2.24 -39.58
C PRO A 821 24.40 1.48 -39.03
N GLU A 822 25.45 2.16 -38.57
CA GLU A 822 26.68 1.56 -38.03
C GLU A 822 26.51 0.95 -36.63
N GLU A 823 25.38 1.20 -35.94
CA GLU A 823 25.10 0.64 -34.62
C GLU A 823 24.85 -0.87 -34.63
N SER A 824 24.75 -1.54 -35.78
CA SER A 824 24.76 -3.01 -35.86
C SER A 824 25.53 -3.52 -37.08
N ALA A 825 26.19 -4.67 -36.92
CA ALA A 825 26.82 -5.40 -38.02
C ALA A 825 25.81 -5.84 -39.10
N VAL A 826 24.52 -5.84 -38.78
CA VAL A 826 23.41 -6.10 -39.71
C VAL A 826 22.94 -4.81 -40.38
N THR A 827 22.63 -3.77 -39.61
CA THR A 827 22.09 -2.51 -40.16
C THR A 827 23.12 -1.74 -41.00
N CYS A 828 24.41 -1.94 -40.74
CA CYS A 828 25.49 -1.28 -41.50
C CYS A 828 25.53 -1.74 -42.97
N LEU A 829 24.98 -2.92 -43.27
CA LEU A 829 24.87 -3.45 -44.63
C LEU A 829 24.07 -2.52 -45.57
N LEU A 830 23.18 -1.68 -45.03
CA LEU A 830 22.49 -0.66 -45.81
C LEU A 830 23.49 0.28 -46.52
N GLN A 831 24.61 0.63 -45.87
CA GLN A 831 25.61 1.53 -46.48
C GLN A 831 26.32 0.90 -47.67
N ASN A 832 26.55 -0.42 -47.62
CA ASN A 832 27.11 -1.15 -48.76
C ASN A 832 26.16 -1.10 -49.97
N LEU A 833 24.84 -1.19 -49.74
CA LEU A 833 23.85 -1.00 -50.81
C LEU A 833 23.86 0.44 -51.35
N LEU A 834 23.94 1.44 -50.49
CA LEU A 834 23.86 2.85 -50.90
C LEU A 834 25.09 3.35 -51.70
N LYS A 835 26.27 2.73 -51.55
CA LYS A 835 27.52 3.18 -52.21
C LYS A 835 27.54 3.01 -53.74
N LYS A 836 26.62 2.23 -54.34
CA LYS A 836 26.46 2.00 -55.80
C LYS A 836 27.74 1.67 -56.59
N THR A 837 28.81 1.24 -55.92
CA THR A 837 30.07 0.78 -56.51
C THR A 837 30.24 -0.70 -56.20
N PRO A 838 30.96 -1.49 -57.02
CA PRO A 838 31.16 -2.91 -56.73
C PRO A 838 31.71 -3.15 -55.32
N GLN A 839 31.02 -3.98 -54.52
CA GLN A 839 31.40 -4.34 -53.15
C GLN A 839 31.36 -5.85 -52.99
N LYS A 840 32.48 -6.45 -52.55
CA LYS A 840 32.52 -7.86 -52.12
C LYS A 840 31.98 -7.99 -50.70
N ILE A 841 30.96 -8.83 -50.50
CA ILE A 841 30.33 -9.08 -49.19
C ILE A 841 30.41 -10.58 -48.87
N SER A 842 30.84 -10.91 -47.66
CA SER A 842 30.98 -12.30 -47.21
C SER A 842 29.68 -13.10 -47.36
N ASP A 843 29.79 -14.22 -48.08
CA ASP A 843 28.78 -15.25 -48.29
C ASP A 843 29.27 -16.62 -47.76
N TYR A 844 30.18 -16.60 -46.79
CA TYR A 844 30.76 -17.80 -46.18
C TYR A 844 30.18 -18.09 -44.79
N GLU A 845 30.17 -17.07 -43.93
CA GLU A 845 29.84 -17.24 -42.51
C GLU A 845 28.32 -17.17 -42.27
N ILE A 846 27.74 -18.19 -41.63
CA ILE A 846 26.32 -18.24 -41.27
C ILE A 846 26.09 -17.59 -39.91
N ARG A 847 25.12 -16.67 -39.85
CA ARG A 847 24.70 -15.97 -38.64
C ARG A 847 23.21 -16.19 -38.40
N TRP A 848 22.81 -16.13 -37.14
CA TRP A 848 21.43 -16.33 -36.69
C TRP A 848 20.90 -15.06 -36.03
N PRO A 849 20.71 -13.97 -36.80
CA PRO A 849 20.41 -12.65 -36.24
C PRO A 849 19.16 -12.67 -35.37
N ALA A 850 19.25 -12.07 -34.19
CA ALA A 850 18.12 -11.92 -33.27
C ALA A 850 17.72 -10.46 -33.13
N HIS A 851 16.40 -10.21 -33.09
CA HIS A 851 15.89 -8.86 -32.89
C HIS A 851 16.06 -8.45 -31.42
N THR A 852 16.47 -7.21 -31.17
CA THR A 852 16.75 -6.71 -29.82
C THR A 852 15.53 -6.74 -28.90
N SER A 853 14.33 -6.53 -29.42
CA SER A 853 13.09 -6.67 -28.63
C SER A 853 12.85 -8.10 -28.16
N ASP A 854 13.23 -9.11 -28.96
CA ASP A 854 13.07 -10.51 -28.59
C ASP A 854 13.98 -10.82 -27.40
N ILE A 855 15.25 -10.40 -27.48
CA ILE A 855 16.21 -10.55 -26.38
C ILE A 855 15.75 -9.78 -25.13
N ALA A 856 15.25 -8.56 -25.28
CA ALA A 856 14.73 -7.78 -24.15
C ALA A 856 13.53 -8.48 -23.46
N ASN A 857 12.63 -9.09 -24.23
CA ASN A 857 11.53 -9.91 -23.70
C ASN A 857 12.04 -11.16 -22.98
N ILE A 858 13.07 -11.83 -23.52
CA ILE A 858 13.68 -13.00 -22.90
C ILE A 858 14.34 -12.63 -21.56
N CYS A 859 15.13 -11.55 -21.52
CA CYS A 859 15.70 -11.03 -20.27
C CYS A 859 14.62 -10.77 -19.23
N PHE A 860 13.52 -10.12 -19.63
CA PHE A 860 12.38 -9.86 -18.77
C PHE A 860 11.75 -11.15 -18.22
N GLN A 861 11.48 -12.14 -19.07
CA GLN A 861 10.85 -13.40 -18.66
C GLN A 861 11.76 -14.24 -17.74
N ILE A 862 13.07 -14.29 -18.04
CA ILE A 862 14.04 -14.99 -17.19
C ILE A 862 14.10 -14.34 -15.80
N ILE A 863 14.17 -13.01 -15.72
CA ILE A 863 14.27 -12.29 -14.45
C ILE A 863 12.96 -12.37 -13.67
N GLU A 864 11.81 -12.22 -14.33
CA GLU A 864 10.51 -12.39 -13.69
C GLU A 864 10.38 -13.77 -13.05
N ARG A 865 10.89 -14.81 -13.74
CA ARG A 865 10.87 -16.18 -13.22
C ARG A 865 11.90 -16.41 -12.12
N LYS A 866 13.14 -15.92 -12.29
CA LYS A 866 14.21 -15.96 -11.28
C LYS A 866 13.77 -15.42 -9.93
N LEU A 867 13.11 -14.27 -9.94
CA LEU A 867 12.65 -13.62 -8.71
C LEU A 867 11.54 -14.40 -7.98
N LYS A 868 10.90 -15.37 -8.65
CA LYS A 868 9.89 -16.28 -8.09
C LYS A 868 10.46 -17.66 -7.76
N GLU A 869 11.39 -18.14 -8.59
CA GLU A 869 11.96 -19.48 -8.58
C GLU A 869 13.50 -19.37 -8.51
N PRO A 870 14.11 -19.49 -7.31
CA PRO A 870 15.56 -19.42 -7.15
C PRO A 870 16.35 -20.46 -7.97
N SER A 871 15.67 -21.54 -8.39
CA SER A 871 16.23 -22.60 -9.24
C SER A 871 16.64 -22.13 -10.64
N VAL A 872 16.09 -21.01 -11.14
CA VAL A 872 16.49 -20.43 -12.43
C VAL A 872 17.88 -19.83 -12.27
N ARG A 873 18.92 -20.52 -12.74
CA ARG A 873 20.31 -20.05 -12.67
C ARG A 873 21.18 -20.74 -13.74
N GLY A 874 22.39 -20.25 -13.94
CA GLY A 874 23.34 -20.82 -14.90
C GLY A 874 23.20 -20.29 -16.32
N ILE A 875 23.67 -21.07 -17.29
CA ILE A 875 23.81 -20.65 -18.69
C ILE A 875 22.51 -20.90 -19.46
N TYR A 876 22.02 -19.87 -20.13
CA TYR A 876 20.95 -19.91 -21.12
C TYR A 876 21.45 -19.37 -22.45
N GLN A 877 20.81 -19.77 -23.54
CA GLN A 877 21.19 -19.36 -24.88
C GLN A 877 19.96 -19.09 -25.73
N TRP A 878 20.06 -18.12 -26.63
CA TRP A 878 19.03 -17.82 -27.62
C TRP A 878 19.62 -17.70 -29.02
N SER A 879 18.86 -18.05 -30.05
CA SER A 879 19.25 -17.91 -31.45
C SER A 879 18.07 -17.39 -32.29
N GLY A 880 18.36 -16.69 -33.39
CA GLY A 880 17.35 -16.38 -34.41
C GLY A 880 16.80 -17.66 -35.06
N LYS A 881 15.73 -17.54 -35.86
CA LYS A 881 15.16 -18.68 -36.61
C LYS A 881 15.77 -18.88 -38.00
N GLU A 882 16.46 -17.87 -38.51
CA GLU A 882 16.88 -17.82 -39.91
C GLU A 882 18.40 -17.68 -39.99
N GLY A 883 19.07 -18.76 -40.39
CA GLY A 883 20.50 -18.78 -40.65
C GLY A 883 20.82 -18.12 -41.99
N MET A 884 21.61 -17.05 -41.97
CA MET A 884 21.94 -16.28 -43.17
C MET A 884 23.36 -15.70 -43.13
N THR A 885 23.96 -15.60 -44.31
CA THR A 885 25.24 -14.90 -44.51
C THR A 885 25.00 -13.40 -44.61
N LYS A 886 26.06 -12.58 -44.52
CA LYS A 886 25.93 -11.13 -44.74
C LYS A 886 25.44 -10.82 -46.15
N TYR A 887 25.87 -11.58 -47.15
CA TYR A 887 25.34 -11.48 -48.50
C TYR A 887 23.84 -11.79 -48.54
N LYS A 888 23.37 -12.88 -47.93
CA LYS A 888 21.92 -13.15 -47.87
C LYS A 888 21.13 -12.06 -47.14
N MET A 889 21.66 -11.53 -46.02
CA MET A 889 21.06 -10.39 -45.32
C MET A 889 20.89 -9.17 -46.23
N ILE A 890 21.92 -8.84 -47.02
CA ILE A 890 21.88 -7.67 -47.90
C ILE A 890 20.88 -7.84 -49.04
N GLN A 891 20.70 -9.06 -49.54
CA GLN A 891 19.69 -9.38 -50.56
C GLN A 891 18.28 -9.20 -49.99
N VAL A 892 18.02 -9.67 -48.76
CA VAL A 892 16.73 -9.44 -48.09
C VAL A 892 16.49 -7.95 -47.86
N ILE A 893 17.49 -7.20 -47.38
CA ILE A 893 17.41 -5.74 -47.19
C ILE A 893 17.09 -5.03 -48.52
N SER A 894 17.76 -5.42 -49.62
CA SER A 894 17.53 -4.87 -50.96
C SER A 894 16.11 -5.13 -51.45
N GLN A 895 15.61 -6.36 -51.30
CA GLN A 895 14.25 -6.75 -51.69
C GLN A 895 13.20 -5.96 -50.92
N GLU A 896 13.31 -5.94 -49.60
CA GLU A 896 12.30 -5.32 -48.72
C GLU A 896 12.27 -3.78 -48.84
N LEU A 897 13.37 -3.17 -49.24
CA LEU A 897 13.50 -1.71 -49.40
C LEU A 897 13.49 -1.27 -50.86
N SER A 898 13.33 -2.19 -51.81
CA SER A 898 13.34 -1.92 -53.26
C SER A 898 14.61 -1.18 -53.74
N LEU A 899 15.78 -1.57 -53.21
CA LEU A 899 17.08 -0.97 -53.56
C LEU A 899 17.84 -1.87 -54.54
N ASN A 900 18.57 -1.30 -55.50
CA ASN A 900 19.42 -2.08 -56.43
C ASN A 900 20.60 -2.74 -55.66
N SER A 901 20.86 -4.01 -55.96
CA SER A 901 21.95 -4.80 -55.38
C SER A 901 22.90 -5.43 -56.41
N ASP A 902 22.84 -5.04 -57.68
CA ASP A 902 23.63 -5.65 -58.77
C ASP A 902 25.14 -5.44 -58.56
N HIS A 903 25.51 -4.40 -57.83
CA HIS A 903 26.91 -4.10 -57.46
C HIS A 903 27.41 -4.89 -56.24
N ILE A 904 26.57 -5.68 -55.58
CA ILE A 904 26.96 -6.52 -54.44
C ILE A 904 27.40 -7.89 -54.96
N ILE A 905 28.67 -8.23 -54.73
CA ILE A 905 29.28 -9.47 -55.19
C ILE A 905 29.46 -10.41 -53.99
N PRO A 906 28.96 -11.67 -54.05
CA PRO A 906 29.17 -12.64 -52.98
C PRO A 906 30.64 -13.05 -52.91
N ASP A 907 31.21 -12.95 -51.71
CA ASP A 907 32.57 -13.36 -51.42
C ASP A 907 32.57 -14.66 -50.60
N LYS A 908 32.93 -15.76 -51.27
CA LYS A 908 32.96 -17.10 -50.67
C LYS A 908 34.32 -17.44 -50.07
N GLU A 909 35.31 -16.58 -50.21
CA GLU A 909 36.65 -16.80 -49.67
C GLU A 909 36.68 -16.49 -48.17
N ILE A 910 37.55 -17.19 -47.44
CA ILE A 910 37.79 -16.90 -46.02
C ILE A 910 38.60 -15.60 -45.95
N ASN A 911 38.00 -14.58 -45.34
CA ASN A 911 38.63 -13.27 -45.20
C ASN A 911 39.93 -13.36 -44.36
N PRO A 912 41.07 -12.81 -44.80
CA PRO A 912 42.33 -12.83 -44.04
C PRO A 912 42.33 -11.95 -42.77
N GLY A 913 41.23 -11.25 -42.46
CA GLY A 913 41.07 -10.44 -41.25
C GLY A 913 40.86 -11.25 -39.97
N VAL A 914 40.30 -10.60 -38.94
CA VAL A 914 40.05 -11.24 -37.64
C VAL A 914 39.13 -12.45 -37.84
N PRO A 915 39.50 -13.65 -37.37
CA PRO A 915 38.74 -14.88 -37.61
C PRO A 915 37.32 -14.78 -37.05
N ARG A 916 36.41 -15.45 -37.76
CA ARG A 916 34.98 -15.47 -37.47
C ARG A 916 34.51 -16.92 -37.46
N PRO A 917 33.70 -17.33 -36.49
CA PRO A 917 33.12 -18.67 -36.50
C PRO A 917 32.29 -18.93 -37.76
N PHE A 918 32.35 -20.15 -38.27
CA PHE A 918 31.63 -20.53 -39.49
C PHE A 918 30.10 -20.50 -39.28
N ASN A 919 29.58 -21.23 -38.29
CA ASN A 919 28.15 -21.24 -37.96
C ASN A 919 27.94 -21.43 -36.45
N CYS A 920 27.43 -20.40 -35.77
CA CYS A 920 27.15 -20.44 -34.33
C CYS A 920 25.65 -20.52 -34.01
N GLN A 921 24.92 -21.44 -34.65
CA GLN A 921 23.57 -21.74 -34.20
C GLN A 921 23.60 -22.19 -32.74
N LEU A 922 22.76 -21.57 -31.90
CA LEU A 922 22.63 -21.92 -30.49
C LEU A 922 21.37 -22.76 -30.28
N ASP A 923 21.45 -23.80 -29.46
CA ASP A 923 20.28 -24.57 -29.03
C ASP A 923 19.44 -23.73 -28.05
N THR A 924 18.16 -23.57 -28.35
CA THR A 924 17.21 -22.75 -27.57
C THR A 924 16.27 -23.58 -26.70
N SER A 925 16.36 -24.91 -26.78
CA SER A 925 15.44 -25.86 -26.13
C SER A 925 15.32 -25.63 -24.62
N LYS A 926 16.40 -25.23 -23.94
CA LYS A 926 16.39 -24.93 -22.51
C LYS A 926 15.46 -23.77 -22.14
N LEU A 927 15.41 -22.70 -22.95
CA LEU A 927 14.49 -21.58 -22.73
C LEU A 927 13.08 -21.93 -23.18
N GLU A 928 12.93 -22.64 -24.30
CA GLU A 928 11.64 -23.08 -24.80
C GLU A 928 10.92 -24.03 -23.82
N ASN A 929 11.66 -24.92 -23.16
CA ASN A 929 11.15 -25.79 -22.08
C ASN A 929 10.68 -25.01 -20.85
N LEU A 930 11.19 -23.80 -20.64
CA LEU A 930 10.69 -22.86 -19.63
C LEU A 930 9.50 -22.04 -20.16
N GLY A 931 9.00 -22.29 -21.36
CA GLY A 931 7.96 -21.49 -22.01
C GLY A 931 8.41 -20.08 -22.38
N ILE A 932 9.72 -19.85 -22.49
CA ILE A 932 10.34 -18.56 -22.82
C ILE A 932 10.80 -18.62 -24.27
N GLY A 933 10.16 -17.83 -25.14
CA GLY A 933 10.57 -17.75 -26.53
C GLY A 933 9.88 -16.64 -27.32
N HIS A 934 10.67 -15.89 -28.09
CA HIS A 934 10.20 -14.79 -28.93
C HIS A 934 10.97 -14.76 -30.25
N HIS A 935 10.25 -14.75 -31.38
CA HIS A 935 10.87 -14.73 -32.69
C HIS A 935 10.21 -13.70 -33.59
N THR A 936 11.01 -12.71 -33.97
CA THR A 936 10.73 -11.80 -35.06
C THR A 936 11.46 -12.31 -36.31
N LEU A 937 10.71 -12.52 -37.41
CA LEU A 937 11.30 -12.85 -38.71
C LEU A 937 12.20 -11.70 -39.17
N PHE A 938 13.34 -12.04 -39.78
CA PHE A 938 14.36 -11.09 -40.16
C PHE A 938 13.85 -10.01 -41.10
N SER A 939 13.11 -10.38 -42.15
CA SER A 939 12.51 -9.45 -43.11
C SER A 939 11.59 -8.44 -42.41
N ASN A 940 10.67 -8.92 -41.58
CA ASN A 940 9.73 -8.05 -40.86
C ASN A 940 10.45 -7.08 -39.92
N GLY A 941 11.42 -7.58 -39.15
CA GLY A 941 12.13 -6.76 -38.16
C GLY A 941 13.06 -5.73 -38.81
N ILE A 942 13.81 -6.10 -39.86
CA ILE A 942 14.85 -5.25 -40.44
C ILE A 942 14.27 -4.04 -41.16
N ILE A 943 13.10 -4.20 -41.77
CA ILE A 943 12.36 -3.13 -42.45
C ILE A 943 12.10 -1.95 -41.51
N ASP A 944 11.51 -2.24 -40.35
CA ASP A 944 11.13 -1.22 -39.37
C ASP A 944 12.36 -0.51 -38.78
N CYS A 945 13.52 -1.16 -38.82
CA CYS A 945 14.79 -0.57 -38.39
C CYS A 945 15.35 0.41 -39.42
N LEU A 946 15.26 0.09 -40.72
CA LEU A 946 15.99 0.79 -41.79
C LEU A 946 15.16 1.82 -42.56
N LYS A 947 13.82 1.71 -42.57
CA LYS A 947 12.90 2.61 -43.29
C LYS A 947 13.22 4.09 -43.12
N LYS A 948 13.64 4.52 -41.93
CA LYS A 948 13.91 5.93 -41.61
C LYS A 948 15.18 6.52 -42.23
N PHE A 949 16.05 5.69 -42.82
CA PHE A 949 17.32 6.13 -43.42
C PHE A 949 17.28 6.19 -44.96
N ILE A 950 16.11 5.93 -45.56
CA ILE A 950 15.93 5.79 -47.02
C ILE A 950 15.03 6.94 -47.55
N ALA A 951 14.76 7.94 -46.70
CA ALA A 951 14.02 9.14 -47.06
C ALA A 951 14.83 10.08 -47.97
#